data_AF-A0A5K7XA44-F1
#
_entry.id   AF-A0A5K7XA44-F1
#
_cell.length_a   1.000
_cell.length_b   1.000
_cell.length_c   1.000
_cell.angle_alpha   90.00
_cell.angle_beta   90.00
_cell.angle_gamma   90.00
#
_symmetry.space_group_name_H-M   'P 1'
#
loop_
_entity.id
_entity.type
_entity.pdbx_description
1 polymer ?
#
loop_
_entity_poly.entity_id
_entity_poly.type
_entity_poly.pdbx_seq_one_letter_code
_entity_poly.pdbx_strand_id
1 'polypeptide(L)'
;MLALLACGSSANAQSSVSDGLPFESSASGRIYNGTTPLRLWHQTRGYGMEASQTAFGGRMAVDLVDAIGFLDGQFRVSNESQFGMDFGGGFRWMAPSLLTGDTRVFGLTGWYDGQETTLNNYYNQLGVSFESLGEQIDFRVNANIPLENVKSGDTIITTDTVSYSGNFLSIATLIPSDVALRVVDFEAAPRIFDLNAWVYAGGYQMDGDNVSKMGAKGGVRGYVTNDLAVDVGVQDDDIFGTNTVFQVIWTPGRTGAGPTSWVHTLADRMREQVYRNNYIATTQVQKQGAINLTDVDGQDIRIVHVDFANSSPGDGTVENPYTSINSVNGTGSQQGDIILVHAQTGANVYAGQSLSLKDEQRFLGEGGGISHTVVTQQMGTVTLPETFAGALNATRPTMQNSSGSAAVTLAGSNQESEAFAQMEVSNFTFDGGASAIISGTDGVAAVNINNVEIENTTSHGINLADMTQTLANGTTRSRFAPTIDKVTFDNVGGDDILLTSTTSETTISHATAISNITSTNGHGVGINLVQNQRAATINNFDWNGGTTGLGALRIFEAGTQGTVTLSNSANADDNIITGGQVGTAYAISLENSAATHTVTGTKIQQMGGDSIVVNDGAANLNFTGEISQTTNAQSVLSVTGGHTGTLTFVELTANNGVINATTGDGLQFNDADGNYIFTDTVTLTGTSQAINVTNDSDGTLTFQDAEITDTTGTAIAFDGGDASMSLTGKITQTTNATVLNVTNEHNGTLTFNELTANAGVINATNGNGLQFDNANGAYIFNDKVTLAGATPVINVNAADDAATFTFSEVDIDYTGAGSAVTIANSDLQAFTISGDIDVTAGGGRPVTINNNTGGSITFNTTIDSTQNGILVTGNSGTTIRFAGQTTLATGANNAVTLTNNTTGGVRFDAIDITTTGAGTGFVASNTANLTVQGTGNTITTANGVALSLTDVEVGSAGVTFQSVTSTGGTNAVVLDDVTGGTVTINGGTLSGQTSDAIAIIGGANLSINSMSITGSGGDAINIDLTTNVASTISVTNTTINNATGLGIDYNRGSLVTNTTRLTLTGNTIDTTGGQGIGIDINGSGTSNVTINGNNQVSNTSGDEALAIATVGGSGKTLNLLIDGNSFNNDSTLSAASINTNGAGTVNATVTNNNFSNSNGATGRGFTAATNSPSSTLRLNLDGNNATASGAADPYLLDQNSGTFRVEDLATVQTRNNGAIEQQGTITNDNGPIPTP
;
A
#
# COMPACT_ATOMS: atom_id res chain seq x y z
N MET A 1 -34.85 -80.53 -9.66
CA MET A 1 -34.55 -81.76 -8.88
C MET A 1 -35.87 -82.27 -8.30
N LEU A 2 -36.39 -83.35 -8.86
CA LEU A 2 -37.62 -84.05 -8.45
C LEU A 2 -37.42 -84.75 -7.09
N ALA A 3 -38.32 -84.55 -6.14
CA ALA A 3 -38.81 -85.61 -5.26
C ALA A 3 -40.09 -85.16 -4.54
N LEU A 4 -41.05 -86.08 -4.46
CA LEU A 4 -42.29 -86.03 -3.68
C LEU A 4 -43.45 -85.18 -4.24
N LEU A 5 -44.32 -85.83 -5.03
CA LEU A 5 -45.61 -86.28 -4.51
C LEU A 5 -46.28 -87.20 -5.55
N ALA A 6 -46.47 -88.48 -5.24
CA ALA A 6 -47.72 -89.20 -5.53
C ALA A 6 -47.68 -90.63 -4.95
N CYS A 7 -48.51 -90.81 -3.93
CA CYS A 7 -49.49 -91.89 -3.75
C CYS A 7 -49.03 -93.36 -3.82
N GLY A 8 -49.19 -94.06 -2.69
CA GLY A 8 -49.22 -95.52 -2.64
C GLY A 8 -50.63 -96.04 -2.35
N SER A 9 -51.38 -96.39 -3.40
CA SER A 9 -52.36 -97.48 -3.36
C SER A 9 -52.58 -98.03 -4.77
N SER A 10 -51.75 -98.99 -5.15
CA SER A 10 -52.03 -99.86 -6.30
C SER A 10 -52.67 -101.15 -5.79
N ALA A 11 -53.91 -101.40 -6.20
CA ALA A 11 -54.39 -102.76 -6.42
C ALA A 11 -54.28 -103.01 -7.93
N ASN A 12 -53.38 -103.89 -8.34
CA ASN A 12 -53.46 -104.58 -9.62
C ASN A 12 -53.64 -106.06 -9.32
N ALA A 13 -54.82 -106.59 -9.63
CA ALA A 13 -55.02 -108.02 -9.80
C ALA A 13 -54.65 -108.38 -11.24
N GLN A 14 -53.67 -109.28 -11.34
CA GLN A 14 -53.49 -110.33 -12.35
C GLN A 14 -54.06 -110.12 -13.76
N SER A 15 -53.19 -110.35 -14.75
CA SER A 15 -53.50 -111.46 -15.64
C SER A 15 -52.24 -112.23 -16.05
N SER A 16 -52.28 -113.53 -15.79
CA SER A 16 -51.52 -114.56 -16.48
C SER A 16 -52.52 -115.69 -16.74
N VAL A 17 -52.91 -115.91 -18.00
CA VAL A 17 -53.47 -117.13 -18.65
C VAL A 17 -53.81 -116.64 -20.08
N SER A 18 -52.93 -116.78 -21.08
CA SER A 18 -52.70 -117.93 -21.97
C SER A 18 -53.88 -118.32 -22.87
N ASP A 19 -53.56 -118.61 -24.12
CA ASP A 19 -54.38 -119.19 -25.19
C ASP A 19 -55.47 -118.32 -25.85
N GLY A 20 -55.35 -118.19 -27.18
CA GLY A 20 -56.38 -117.61 -28.04
C GLY A 20 -55.85 -116.92 -29.30
N LEU A 21 -55.07 -117.60 -30.13
CA LEU A 21 -55.03 -117.31 -31.58
C LEU A 21 -56.08 -118.20 -32.26
N PRO A 22 -56.45 -118.01 -33.55
CA PRO A 22 -56.39 -116.82 -34.40
C PRO A 22 -57.74 -116.57 -35.12
N PHE A 23 -57.95 -115.34 -35.61
CA PHE A 23 -58.97 -114.91 -36.59
C PHE A 23 -60.14 -115.86 -36.97
N GLU A 24 -61.37 -115.42 -36.68
CA GLU A 24 -62.54 -115.70 -37.52
C GLU A 24 -63.29 -114.40 -37.85
N SER A 25 -63.79 -114.33 -39.08
CA SER A 25 -64.50 -113.21 -39.69
C SER A 25 -65.92 -113.05 -39.15
N SER A 26 -66.41 -111.82 -38.99
CA SER A 26 -67.56 -111.29 -39.76
C SER A 26 -68.14 -110.01 -39.14
N ALA A 27 -68.57 -109.13 -40.05
CA ALA A 27 -69.62 -108.12 -39.90
C ALA A 27 -69.55 -107.14 -38.70
N SER A 28 -68.71 -106.11 -38.82
CA SER A 28 -69.03 -104.68 -38.58
C SER A 28 -67.72 -103.91 -38.52
N GLY A 29 -67.59 -102.84 -39.31
CA GLY A 29 -66.37 -102.03 -39.44
C GLY A 29 -65.95 -101.32 -38.16
N ARG A 30 -65.33 -102.04 -37.23
CA ARG A 30 -64.67 -101.49 -36.03
C ARG A 30 -63.16 -101.72 -36.16
N ILE A 31 -62.41 -100.63 -36.29
CA ILE A 31 -60.94 -100.64 -36.14
C ILE A 31 -60.66 -100.50 -34.65
N TYR A 32 -60.08 -101.54 -34.03
CA TYR A 32 -59.60 -101.47 -32.65
C TYR A 32 -58.34 -100.59 -32.62
N ASN A 33 -58.43 -99.40 -32.04
CA ASN A 33 -57.33 -98.45 -31.96
C ASN A 33 -56.73 -98.53 -30.55
N GLY A 34 -55.62 -99.23 -30.38
CA GLY A 34 -54.95 -99.40 -29.07
C GLY A 34 -54.49 -98.08 -28.44
N THR A 35 -54.13 -98.13 -27.15
CA THR A 35 -53.57 -97.00 -26.38
C THR A 35 -52.36 -96.38 -27.10
N THR A 36 -52.42 -95.09 -27.42
CA THR A 36 -51.39 -94.36 -28.21
C THR A 36 -50.06 -94.21 -27.46
N PRO A 37 -48.94 -94.05 -28.21
CA PRO A 37 -47.59 -94.23 -27.68
C PRO A 37 -46.95 -92.96 -27.09
N LEU A 38 -45.87 -93.18 -26.34
CA LEU A 38 -44.87 -92.15 -26.01
C LEU A 38 -44.34 -91.51 -27.29
N ARG A 39 -43.91 -90.25 -27.20
CA ARG A 39 -43.33 -89.49 -28.31
C ARG A 39 -42.01 -88.88 -27.85
N LEU A 40 -40.96 -89.16 -28.59
CA LEU A 40 -39.71 -88.41 -28.54
C LEU A 40 -39.60 -87.57 -29.81
N TRP A 41 -39.30 -86.30 -29.65
CA TRP A 41 -39.26 -85.33 -30.73
C TRP A 41 -38.01 -84.47 -30.59
N HIS A 42 -37.29 -84.24 -31.69
CA HIS A 42 -36.19 -83.29 -31.71
C HIS A 42 -36.27 -82.46 -33.00
N GLN A 43 -36.05 -81.16 -32.88
CA GLN A 43 -36.04 -80.25 -34.02
C GLN A 43 -34.93 -79.20 -33.86
N THR A 44 -34.20 -78.94 -34.94
CA THR A 44 -33.28 -77.80 -35.04
C THR A 44 -34.04 -76.48 -35.21
N ARG A 45 -33.42 -75.39 -34.80
CA ARG A 45 -34.00 -74.03 -34.83
C ARG A 45 -34.70 -73.71 -36.16
N GLY A 46 -35.99 -73.37 -36.09
CA GLY A 46 -36.79 -72.83 -37.20
C GLY A 46 -37.07 -71.34 -37.04
N TYR A 47 -37.94 -70.78 -37.88
CA TYR A 47 -38.39 -69.39 -37.76
C TYR A 47 -38.98 -69.14 -36.36
N GLY A 48 -38.67 -68.01 -35.73
CA GLY A 48 -39.21 -67.68 -34.41
C GLY A 48 -38.72 -68.55 -33.25
N MET A 49 -37.78 -69.47 -33.47
CA MET A 49 -37.14 -70.21 -32.38
C MET A 49 -35.83 -69.52 -32.00
N GLU A 50 -35.62 -69.26 -30.71
CA GLU A 50 -34.31 -68.81 -30.22
C GLU A 50 -33.27 -69.94 -30.23
N ALA A 51 -33.77 -71.19 -30.15
CA ALA A 51 -33.01 -72.36 -29.76
C ALA A 51 -33.50 -73.64 -30.47
N SER A 52 -32.64 -74.66 -30.58
CA SER A 52 -33.08 -76.02 -30.93
C SER A 52 -33.72 -76.70 -29.71
N GLN A 53 -34.71 -77.56 -29.92
CA GLN A 53 -35.52 -78.13 -28.82
C GLN A 53 -35.69 -79.64 -28.93
N THR A 54 -35.74 -80.30 -27.77
CA THR A 54 -36.09 -81.72 -27.61
C THR A 54 -37.34 -81.84 -26.76
N ALA A 55 -38.32 -82.62 -27.21
CA ALA A 55 -39.57 -82.86 -26.51
C ALA A 55 -39.77 -84.33 -26.14
N PHE A 56 -40.40 -84.56 -24.99
CA PHE A 56 -40.93 -85.84 -24.58
C PHE A 56 -42.42 -85.67 -24.24
N GLY A 57 -43.26 -86.49 -24.85
CA GLY A 57 -44.71 -86.37 -24.71
C GLY A 57 -45.47 -87.65 -25.01
N GLY A 58 -46.79 -87.54 -25.08
CA GLY A 58 -47.65 -88.67 -25.37
C GLY A 58 -49.06 -88.23 -25.71
N ARG A 59 -49.77 -89.10 -26.44
CA ARG A 59 -51.15 -88.87 -26.87
C ARG A 59 -52.06 -89.93 -26.26
N MET A 60 -53.23 -89.51 -25.79
CA MET A 60 -54.33 -90.40 -25.41
C MET A 60 -55.48 -90.22 -26.41
N ALA A 61 -55.92 -91.29 -27.06
CA ALA A 61 -57.03 -91.29 -27.98
C ALA A 61 -58.23 -92.07 -27.42
N VAL A 62 -59.44 -91.60 -27.71
CA VAL A 62 -60.70 -92.25 -27.39
C VAL A 62 -61.55 -92.36 -28.65
N ASP A 63 -62.13 -93.52 -28.87
CA ASP A 63 -63.02 -93.73 -30.02
C ASP A 63 -64.36 -93.02 -29.78
N LEU A 64 -64.79 -92.26 -30.78
CA LEU A 64 -66.09 -91.58 -30.85
C LEU A 64 -66.91 -92.20 -32.00
N VAL A 65 -68.21 -91.96 -32.03
CA VAL A 65 -69.04 -92.39 -33.18
C VAL A 65 -68.54 -91.64 -34.43
N ASP A 66 -68.02 -92.39 -35.40
CA ASP A 66 -67.45 -91.93 -36.67
C ASP A 66 -66.22 -91.00 -36.58
N ALA A 67 -65.58 -90.92 -35.41
CA ALA A 67 -64.41 -90.05 -35.16
C ALA A 67 -63.48 -90.62 -34.06
N ILE A 68 -62.32 -90.00 -33.88
CA ILE A 68 -61.40 -90.23 -32.77
C ILE A 68 -61.19 -88.90 -32.05
N GLY A 69 -61.51 -88.84 -30.76
CA GLY A 69 -61.11 -87.75 -29.87
C GLY A 69 -59.72 -88.03 -29.32
N PHE A 70 -58.92 -86.99 -29.08
CA PHE A 70 -57.61 -87.17 -28.45
C PHE A 70 -57.19 -85.97 -27.61
N LEU A 71 -56.37 -86.28 -26.61
CA LEU A 71 -55.57 -85.34 -25.82
C LEU A 71 -54.10 -85.64 -26.09
N ASP A 72 -53.28 -84.60 -26.21
CA ASP A 72 -51.87 -84.69 -26.53
C ASP A 72 -51.10 -83.67 -25.69
N GLY A 73 -49.99 -84.10 -25.10
CA GLY A 73 -49.20 -83.25 -24.24
C GLY A 73 -47.72 -83.60 -24.32
N GLN A 74 -46.87 -82.58 -24.25
CA GLN A 74 -45.41 -82.74 -24.27
C GLN A 74 -44.71 -81.66 -23.45
N PHE A 75 -43.57 -82.04 -22.87
CA PHE A 75 -42.62 -81.11 -22.28
C PHE A 75 -41.42 -80.95 -23.23
N ARG A 76 -40.90 -79.74 -23.33
CA ARG A 76 -39.76 -79.37 -24.17
C ARG A 76 -38.64 -78.77 -23.34
N VAL A 77 -37.41 -79.08 -23.74
CA VAL A 77 -36.21 -78.43 -23.21
C VAL A 77 -35.36 -77.98 -24.40
N SER A 78 -34.92 -76.73 -24.37
CA SER A 78 -34.01 -76.16 -25.36
C SER A 78 -32.54 -76.49 -25.05
N ASN A 79 -31.64 -76.25 -26.01
CA ASN A 79 -30.20 -76.42 -25.79
C ASN A 79 -29.59 -75.34 -24.86
N GLU A 80 -30.34 -74.29 -24.58
CA GLU A 80 -30.03 -73.17 -23.70
C GLU A 80 -30.74 -73.34 -22.34
N SER A 81 -31.25 -74.55 -22.07
CA SER A 81 -31.88 -74.97 -20.81
C SER A 81 -33.21 -74.29 -20.47
N GLN A 82 -33.90 -73.68 -21.43
CA GLN A 82 -35.25 -73.15 -21.24
C GLN A 82 -36.30 -74.25 -21.27
N PHE A 83 -37.32 -74.09 -20.42
CA PHE A 83 -38.45 -75.00 -20.34
C PHE A 83 -39.62 -74.57 -21.25
N GLY A 84 -40.26 -75.54 -21.90
CA GLY A 84 -41.51 -75.35 -22.62
C GLY A 84 -42.49 -76.50 -22.39
N MET A 85 -43.77 -76.22 -22.60
CA MET A 85 -44.82 -77.25 -22.57
C MET A 85 -45.85 -76.98 -23.66
N ASP A 86 -46.47 -78.06 -24.15
CA ASP A 86 -47.66 -78.00 -24.98
C ASP A 86 -48.71 -78.94 -24.43
N PHE A 87 -49.96 -78.51 -24.43
CA PHE A 87 -51.09 -79.34 -24.09
C PHE A 87 -52.27 -79.00 -25.00
N GLY A 88 -52.85 -80.00 -25.64
CA GLY A 88 -53.96 -79.78 -26.54
C GLY A 88 -54.80 -81.01 -26.77
N GLY A 89 -55.85 -80.82 -27.53
CA GLY A 89 -56.78 -81.89 -27.83
C GLY A 89 -57.67 -81.53 -29.00
N GLY A 90 -58.30 -82.55 -29.55
CA GLY A 90 -59.22 -82.37 -30.67
C GLY A 90 -59.79 -83.68 -31.16
N PHE A 91 -60.36 -83.65 -32.35
CA PHE A 91 -61.00 -84.80 -32.95
C PHE A 91 -60.60 -84.94 -34.41
N ARG A 92 -60.43 -86.18 -34.85
CA ARG A 92 -60.23 -86.54 -36.25
C ARG A 92 -61.35 -87.46 -36.72
N TRP A 93 -61.89 -87.23 -37.91
CA TRP A 93 -62.95 -88.06 -38.48
C TRP A 93 -62.68 -88.32 -39.97
N MET A 94 -63.26 -89.39 -40.51
CA MET A 94 -63.14 -89.70 -41.93
C MET A 94 -64.41 -89.26 -42.64
N ALA A 95 -64.26 -88.42 -43.67
CA ALA A 95 -65.36 -87.99 -44.51
C ALA A 95 -64.89 -87.83 -45.97
N PRO A 96 -65.80 -87.92 -46.96
CA PRO A 96 -65.48 -87.58 -48.33
C PRO A 96 -65.01 -86.13 -48.45
N SER A 97 -63.98 -85.89 -49.26
CA SER A 97 -63.58 -84.53 -49.62
C SER A 97 -64.70 -83.82 -50.37
N LEU A 98 -65.02 -82.59 -49.95
CA LEU A 98 -65.94 -81.71 -50.69
C LEU A 98 -65.42 -81.33 -52.10
N LEU A 99 -64.13 -81.55 -52.39
CA LEU A 99 -63.50 -81.16 -53.65
C LEU A 99 -63.29 -82.33 -54.64
N THR A 100 -62.96 -83.54 -54.16
CA THR A 100 -62.62 -84.70 -55.01
C THR A 100 -63.48 -85.94 -54.79
N GLY A 101 -64.30 -85.99 -53.73
CA GLY A 101 -65.12 -87.16 -53.37
C GLY A 101 -64.35 -88.31 -52.69
N ASP A 102 -63.02 -88.29 -52.69
CA ASP A 102 -62.20 -89.31 -52.02
C ASP A 102 -62.33 -89.22 -50.51
N THR A 103 -62.22 -90.35 -49.82
CA THR A 103 -62.23 -90.36 -48.35
C THR A 103 -60.97 -89.68 -47.83
N ARG A 104 -61.12 -88.77 -46.86
CA ARG A 104 -60.03 -88.03 -46.22
C ARG A 104 -60.21 -88.02 -44.71
N VAL A 105 -59.11 -87.87 -43.99
CA VAL A 105 -59.13 -87.58 -42.55
C VAL A 105 -59.21 -86.07 -42.37
N PHE A 106 -60.24 -85.60 -41.69
CA PHE A 106 -60.33 -84.22 -41.23
C PHE A 106 -60.01 -84.15 -39.75
N GLY A 107 -59.30 -83.09 -39.33
CA GLY A 107 -58.93 -82.87 -37.94
C GLY A 107 -59.12 -81.41 -37.54
N LEU A 108 -59.65 -81.19 -36.33
CA LEU A 108 -59.67 -79.88 -35.69
C LEU A 108 -59.14 -80.01 -34.26
N THR A 109 -58.19 -79.16 -33.89
CA THR A 109 -57.54 -79.22 -32.57
C THR A 109 -57.30 -77.85 -31.98
N GLY A 110 -57.40 -77.74 -30.66
CA GLY A 110 -56.99 -76.57 -29.88
C GLY A 110 -55.79 -76.89 -28.99
N TRP A 111 -54.93 -75.89 -28.76
CA TRP A 111 -53.67 -76.01 -28.06
C TRP A 111 -53.46 -74.86 -27.09
N TYR A 112 -52.79 -75.17 -25.98
CA TYR A 112 -52.17 -74.22 -25.07
C TYR A 112 -50.68 -74.55 -24.99
N ASP A 113 -49.86 -73.54 -25.30
CA ASP A 113 -48.42 -73.66 -25.34
C ASP A 113 -47.79 -72.67 -24.35
N GLY A 114 -46.74 -73.10 -23.68
CA GLY A 114 -45.95 -72.27 -22.78
C GLY A 114 -44.47 -72.41 -23.11
N GLN A 115 -43.72 -71.31 -23.04
CA GLN A 115 -42.29 -71.30 -23.37
C GLN A 115 -41.53 -70.21 -22.63
N GLU A 116 -40.40 -70.58 -22.05
CA GLU A 116 -39.36 -69.67 -21.55
C GLU A 116 -38.39 -69.28 -22.67
N THR A 117 -37.94 -68.02 -22.65
CA THR A 117 -37.00 -67.39 -23.59
C THR A 117 -35.61 -67.23 -22.99
N THR A 118 -34.62 -66.85 -23.80
CA THR A 118 -33.24 -66.61 -23.38
C THR A 118 -33.06 -65.40 -22.46
N LEU A 119 -34.02 -64.46 -22.40
CA LEU A 119 -34.04 -63.37 -21.40
C LEU A 119 -34.83 -63.74 -20.13
N ASN A 120 -35.10 -65.04 -19.90
CA ASN A 120 -35.89 -65.57 -18.77
C ASN A 120 -37.37 -65.11 -18.74
N ASN A 121 -37.92 -64.68 -19.89
CA ASN A 121 -39.34 -64.36 -20.00
C ASN A 121 -40.16 -65.62 -20.33
N TYR A 122 -41.25 -65.86 -19.60
CA TYR A 122 -42.19 -66.95 -19.87
C TYR A 122 -43.42 -66.46 -20.63
N TYR A 123 -43.71 -67.01 -21.80
CA TYR A 123 -44.87 -66.69 -22.63
C TYR A 123 -45.90 -67.81 -22.66
N ASN A 124 -47.15 -67.43 -22.89
CA ASN A 124 -48.26 -68.34 -23.08
C ASN A 124 -48.93 -68.07 -24.44
N GLN A 125 -49.39 -69.12 -25.11
CA GLN A 125 -50.01 -69.03 -26.43
C GLN A 125 -51.21 -69.98 -26.56
N LEU A 126 -52.23 -69.56 -27.31
CA LEU A 126 -53.33 -70.40 -27.72
C LEU A 126 -53.22 -70.72 -29.21
N GLY A 127 -53.33 -72.01 -29.55
CA GLY A 127 -53.23 -72.51 -30.92
C GLY A 127 -54.52 -73.17 -31.40
N VAL A 128 -54.82 -73.04 -32.68
CA VAL A 128 -55.84 -73.83 -33.37
C VAL A 128 -55.25 -74.41 -34.66
N SER A 129 -55.53 -75.69 -34.92
CA SER A 129 -55.07 -76.37 -36.13
C SER A 129 -56.21 -77.08 -36.84
N PHE A 130 -56.19 -77.01 -38.16
CA PHE A 130 -57.06 -77.76 -39.06
C PHE A 130 -56.22 -78.64 -39.98
N GLU A 131 -56.62 -79.90 -40.13
CA GLU A 131 -55.94 -80.89 -40.98
C GLU A 131 -56.94 -81.52 -41.96
N SER A 132 -56.53 -81.71 -43.21
CA SER A 132 -57.23 -82.53 -44.22
C SER A 132 -56.23 -83.47 -44.89
N LEU A 133 -56.13 -84.70 -44.38
CA LEU A 133 -55.14 -85.69 -44.79
C LEU A 133 -55.76 -86.66 -45.79
N GLY A 134 -55.17 -86.76 -46.98
CA GLY A 134 -55.63 -87.64 -48.05
C GLY A 134 -54.62 -88.74 -48.39
N GLU A 135 -54.96 -89.57 -49.37
CA GLU A 135 -54.00 -90.54 -49.91
C GLU A 135 -52.95 -89.90 -50.82
N GLN A 136 -53.29 -88.79 -51.50
CA GLN A 136 -52.41 -88.11 -52.47
C GLN A 136 -51.91 -86.74 -52.01
N ILE A 137 -52.69 -85.99 -51.23
CA ILE A 137 -52.32 -84.64 -50.79
C ILE A 137 -52.88 -84.32 -49.41
N ASP A 138 -52.09 -83.63 -48.61
CA ASP A 138 -52.50 -83.07 -47.34
C ASP A 138 -52.66 -81.55 -47.41
N PHE A 139 -53.60 -81.04 -46.62
CA PHE A 139 -53.66 -79.63 -46.29
C PHE A 139 -53.63 -79.45 -44.78
N ARG A 140 -52.84 -78.49 -44.30
CA ARG A 140 -52.79 -78.09 -42.89
C ARG A 140 -52.85 -76.58 -42.79
N VAL A 141 -53.54 -76.08 -41.78
CA VAL A 141 -53.55 -74.66 -41.39
C VAL A 141 -53.45 -74.59 -39.87
N ASN A 142 -52.54 -73.76 -39.38
CA ASN A 142 -52.34 -73.51 -37.95
C ASN A 142 -52.40 -72.01 -37.69
N ALA A 143 -53.01 -71.61 -36.58
CA ALA A 143 -52.99 -70.23 -36.10
C ALA A 143 -52.66 -70.25 -34.61
N ASN A 144 -51.64 -69.49 -34.21
CA ASN A 144 -51.14 -69.42 -32.85
C ASN A 144 -51.10 -67.95 -32.40
N ILE A 145 -51.75 -67.66 -31.27
CA ILE A 145 -51.97 -66.31 -30.74
C ILE A 145 -51.36 -66.24 -29.33
N PRO A 146 -50.22 -65.54 -29.13
CA PRO A 146 -49.68 -65.28 -27.81
C PRO A 146 -50.67 -64.48 -26.95
N LEU A 147 -50.68 -64.73 -25.64
CA LEU A 147 -51.49 -64.00 -24.67
C LEU A 147 -50.82 -62.70 -24.22
N GLU A 148 -49.50 -62.60 -24.39
CA GLU A 148 -48.69 -61.43 -24.08
C GLU A 148 -47.86 -61.01 -25.30
N ASN A 149 -47.64 -59.70 -25.47
CA ASN A 149 -46.94 -59.16 -26.65
C ASN A 149 -45.43 -58.95 -26.42
N VAL A 150 -45.03 -58.26 -25.33
CA VAL A 150 -43.63 -57.88 -25.06
C VAL A 150 -43.30 -58.04 -23.57
N LYS A 151 -42.10 -58.55 -23.25
CA LYS A 151 -41.56 -58.62 -21.89
C LYS A 151 -40.07 -58.24 -21.90
N SER A 152 -39.62 -57.45 -20.93
CA SER A 152 -38.22 -57.01 -20.83
C SER A 152 -37.39 -57.99 -20.02
N GLY A 153 -36.11 -58.16 -20.38
CA GLY A 153 -35.15 -58.92 -19.59
C GLY A 153 -34.59 -58.12 -18.40
N ASP A 154 -33.86 -58.82 -17.53
CA ASP A 154 -33.33 -58.27 -16.28
C ASP A 154 -32.01 -57.48 -16.42
N THR A 155 -31.40 -57.44 -17.60
CA THR A 155 -30.08 -56.80 -17.82
C THR A 155 -30.21 -55.39 -18.38
N ILE A 156 -29.58 -54.40 -17.74
CA ILE A 156 -29.54 -52.99 -18.16
C ILE A 156 -28.10 -52.62 -18.56
N ILE A 157 -27.91 -51.98 -19.73
CA ILE A 157 -26.61 -51.56 -20.27
C ILE A 157 -26.57 -50.03 -20.35
N THR A 158 -25.54 -49.36 -19.81
CA THR A 158 -25.32 -47.91 -19.90
C THR A 158 -24.56 -47.52 -21.18
N THR A 159 -24.85 -46.34 -21.76
CA THR A 159 -24.34 -45.91 -23.08
C THR A 159 -23.34 -44.74 -23.05
N ASP A 160 -22.80 -44.40 -21.87
CA ASP A 160 -21.90 -43.25 -21.58
C ASP A 160 -22.42 -41.87 -22.02
N THR A 161 -23.64 -41.79 -22.55
CA THR A 161 -24.26 -40.57 -23.04
C THR A 161 -25.11 -39.95 -21.95
N VAL A 162 -24.77 -38.72 -21.55
CA VAL A 162 -25.52 -37.92 -20.57
C VAL A 162 -26.56 -37.09 -21.31
N SER A 163 -27.79 -37.07 -20.80
CA SER A 163 -28.89 -36.27 -21.33
C SER A 163 -29.80 -35.79 -20.20
N TYR A 164 -30.69 -34.85 -20.50
CA TYR A 164 -31.78 -34.48 -19.60
C TYR A 164 -32.98 -35.42 -19.80
N SER A 165 -33.71 -35.72 -18.73
CA SER A 165 -34.96 -36.47 -18.76
C SER A 165 -35.88 -35.98 -17.65
N GLY A 166 -37.01 -35.36 -17.99
CA GLY A 166 -37.86 -34.70 -17.00
C GLY A 166 -37.11 -33.57 -16.29
N ASN A 167 -37.01 -33.66 -14.97
CA ASN A 167 -36.20 -32.76 -14.14
C ASN A 167 -34.84 -33.36 -13.77
N PHE A 168 -34.35 -34.40 -14.42
CA PHE A 168 -33.15 -35.09 -13.95
C PHE A 168 -32.05 -35.14 -15.01
N LEU A 169 -30.80 -35.03 -14.55
CA LEU A 169 -29.65 -35.42 -15.36
C LEU A 169 -29.56 -36.94 -15.37
N SER A 170 -29.49 -37.54 -16.54
CA SER A 170 -29.55 -38.99 -16.70
C SER A 170 -28.47 -39.53 -17.63
N ILE A 171 -28.10 -40.80 -17.43
CA ILE A 171 -27.36 -41.58 -18.42
C ILE A 171 -28.31 -42.49 -19.19
N ALA A 172 -28.19 -42.49 -20.52
CA ALA A 172 -29.02 -43.33 -21.38
C ALA A 172 -28.67 -44.83 -21.20
N THR A 173 -29.70 -45.67 -21.16
CA THR A 173 -29.58 -47.12 -21.00
C THR A 173 -30.32 -47.90 -22.11
N LEU A 174 -29.88 -49.14 -22.34
CA LEU A 174 -30.48 -50.09 -23.27
C LEU A 174 -30.89 -51.36 -22.51
N ILE A 175 -32.15 -51.75 -22.67
CA ILE A 175 -32.75 -52.95 -22.05
C ILE A 175 -33.17 -53.91 -23.18
N PRO A 176 -32.60 -55.13 -23.25
CA PRO A 176 -33.08 -56.17 -24.16
C PRO A 176 -34.50 -56.63 -23.78
N SER A 177 -35.38 -56.80 -24.75
CA SER A 177 -36.78 -57.26 -24.57
C SER A 177 -37.16 -58.31 -25.61
N ASP A 178 -38.00 -59.28 -25.24
CA ASP A 178 -38.58 -60.26 -26.15
C ASP A 178 -39.96 -59.82 -26.63
N VAL A 179 -40.28 -60.13 -27.89
CA VAL A 179 -41.57 -59.90 -28.54
C VAL A 179 -42.12 -61.25 -28.99
N ALA A 180 -43.31 -61.64 -28.53
CA ALA A 180 -43.98 -62.85 -28.99
C ALA A 180 -44.83 -62.56 -30.25
N LEU A 181 -44.75 -63.46 -31.23
CA LEU A 181 -45.35 -63.30 -32.55
C LEU A 181 -46.62 -64.14 -32.67
N ARG A 182 -47.70 -63.51 -33.14
CA ARG A 182 -48.88 -64.20 -33.68
C ARG A 182 -48.48 -64.84 -35.00
N VAL A 183 -48.74 -66.13 -35.16
CA VAL A 183 -48.35 -66.88 -36.36
C VAL A 183 -49.55 -67.57 -36.96
N VAL A 184 -49.80 -67.34 -38.25
CA VAL A 184 -50.71 -68.17 -39.05
C VAL A 184 -49.89 -68.84 -40.14
N ASP A 185 -49.92 -70.17 -40.22
CA ASP A 185 -49.24 -70.94 -41.25
C ASP A 185 -50.18 -71.89 -41.99
N PHE A 186 -49.89 -72.12 -43.26
CA PHE A 186 -50.59 -73.11 -44.07
C PHE A 186 -49.59 -73.96 -44.86
N GLU A 187 -49.96 -75.20 -45.15
CA GLU A 187 -49.12 -76.18 -45.83
C GLU A 187 -49.97 -77.05 -46.76
N ALA A 188 -49.49 -77.26 -47.98
CA ALA A 188 -49.98 -78.28 -48.90
C ALA A 188 -48.87 -79.30 -49.13
N ALA A 189 -49.18 -80.58 -48.94
CA ALA A 189 -48.17 -81.64 -48.99
C ALA A 189 -48.62 -82.79 -49.92
N PRO A 190 -48.28 -82.75 -51.23
CA PRO A 190 -48.44 -83.91 -52.10
C PRO A 190 -47.55 -85.08 -51.69
N ARG A 191 -48.10 -86.30 -51.77
CA ARG A 191 -47.40 -87.56 -51.50
C ARG A 191 -46.45 -87.91 -52.66
N ILE A 192 -45.30 -88.49 -52.33
CA ILE A 192 -44.28 -88.93 -53.28
C ILE A 192 -44.56 -90.36 -53.72
N PHE A 193 -45.19 -90.54 -54.90
CA PHE A 193 -45.61 -91.84 -55.41
C PHE A 193 -46.41 -92.63 -54.33
N ASP A 194 -46.11 -93.92 -54.16
CA ASP A 194 -46.75 -94.77 -53.14
C ASP A 194 -46.01 -94.76 -51.79
N LEU A 195 -44.96 -93.94 -51.63
CA LEU A 195 -44.17 -93.85 -50.39
C LEU A 195 -44.94 -93.09 -49.31
N ASN A 196 -44.72 -93.41 -48.03
CA ASN A 196 -45.18 -92.56 -46.91
C ASN A 196 -44.27 -91.35 -46.70
N ALA A 197 -44.06 -90.60 -47.77
CA ALA A 197 -43.31 -89.37 -47.80
C ALA A 197 -44.09 -88.31 -48.58
N TRP A 198 -43.98 -87.07 -48.14
CA TRP A 198 -44.64 -85.91 -48.71
C TRP A 198 -43.60 -84.84 -48.96
N VAL A 199 -43.64 -84.24 -50.16
CA VAL A 199 -43.04 -82.93 -50.37
C VAL A 199 -44.08 -81.92 -49.93
N TYR A 200 -43.72 -80.97 -49.09
CA TYR A 200 -44.61 -79.92 -48.65
C TYR A 200 -44.10 -78.55 -49.05
N ALA A 201 -45.04 -77.64 -49.32
CA ALA A 201 -44.78 -76.23 -49.51
C ALA A 201 -45.91 -75.43 -48.84
N GLY A 202 -45.57 -74.28 -48.29
CA GLY A 202 -46.47 -73.47 -47.50
C GLY A 202 -45.94 -72.08 -47.25
N GLY A 203 -46.78 -71.26 -46.62
CA GLY A 203 -46.42 -69.92 -46.17
C GLY A 203 -46.84 -69.73 -44.72
N TYR A 204 -46.24 -68.72 -44.08
CA TYR A 204 -46.63 -68.27 -42.76
C TYR A 204 -46.59 -66.75 -42.69
N GLN A 205 -47.45 -66.16 -41.87
CA GLN A 205 -47.43 -64.75 -41.53
C GLN A 205 -47.19 -64.62 -40.03
N MET A 206 -46.28 -63.72 -39.68
CA MET A 206 -45.90 -63.40 -38.30
C MET A 206 -46.23 -61.94 -38.02
N ASP A 207 -46.86 -61.69 -36.88
CA ASP A 207 -47.30 -60.36 -36.48
C ASP A 207 -47.12 -60.14 -34.96
N GLY A 208 -46.42 -59.08 -34.56
CA GLY A 208 -46.08 -58.73 -33.18
C GLY A 208 -45.74 -57.24 -33.05
N ASP A 209 -45.30 -56.80 -31.87
CA ASP A 209 -45.03 -55.37 -31.61
C ASP A 209 -43.97 -54.82 -32.58
N ASN A 210 -44.38 -53.92 -33.48
CA ASN A 210 -43.59 -53.40 -34.61
C ASN A 210 -42.98 -54.44 -35.56
N VAL A 211 -43.53 -55.65 -35.61
CA VAL A 211 -43.05 -56.75 -36.47
C VAL A 211 -44.23 -57.31 -37.26
N SER A 212 -44.23 -57.19 -38.59
CA SER A 212 -45.26 -57.81 -39.44
C SER A 212 -44.63 -58.30 -40.75
N LYS A 213 -44.44 -59.61 -40.90
CA LYS A 213 -43.71 -60.22 -42.02
C LYS A 213 -44.35 -61.53 -42.47
N MET A 214 -44.17 -61.86 -43.75
CA MET A 214 -44.54 -63.15 -44.32
C MET A 214 -43.28 -63.95 -44.62
N GLY A 215 -43.37 -65.27 -44.48
CA GLY A 215 -42.31 -66.21 -44.80
C GLY A 215 -42.83 -67.38 -45.62
N ALA A 216 -41.90 -68.07 -46.29
CA ALA A 216 -42.19 -69.28 -47.05
C ALA A 216 -41.52 -70.49 -46.38
N LYS A 217 -42.16 -71.65 -46.47
CA LYS A 217 -41.61 -72.94 -46.01
C LYS A 217 -41.79 -74.02 -47.06
N GLY A 218 -40.81 -74.90 -47.17
CA GLY A 218 -40.94 -76.09 -48.00
C GLY A 218 -39.94 -77.16 -47.59
N GLY A 219 -40.29 -78.42 -47.81
CA GLY A 219 -39.47 -79.52 -47.35
C GLY A 219 -39.99 -80.88 -47.76
N VAL A 220 -39.35 -81.91 -47.21
CA VAL A 220 -39.72 -83.30 -47.40
C VAL A 220 -39.89 -83.95 -46.03
N ARG A 221 -41.04 -84.55 -45.79
CA ARG A 221 -41.38 -85.28 -44.57
C ARG A 221 -41.78 -86.70 -44.90
N GLY A 222 -41.32 -87.69 -44.15
CA GLY A 222 -41.81 -89.05 -44.33
C GLY A 222 -41.50 -89.97 -43.16
N TYR A 223 -42.18 -91.11 -43.15
CA TYR A 223 -41.92 -92.19 -42.21
C TYR A 223 -40.83 -93.11 -42.77
N VAL A 224 -39.68 -93.15 -42.10
CA VAL A 224 -38.56 -94.04 -42.45
C VAL A 224 -38.72 -95.43 -41.83
N THR A 225 -39.49 -95.52 -40.74
CA THR A 225 -40.06 -96.76 -40.21
C THR A 225 -41.51 -96.50 -39.79
N ASN A 226 -42.25 -97.55 -39.50
CA ASN A 226 -43.63 -97.52 -39.00
C ASN A 226 -43.89 -96.44 -37.91
N ASP A 227 -42.88 -96.19 -37.07
CA ASP A 227 -42.95 -95.37 -35.86
C ASP A 227 -42.00 -94.16 -35.87
N LEU A 228 -41.12 -94.02 -36.88
CA LEU A 228 -40.11 -92.95 -36.96
C LEU A 228 -40.37 -92.08 -38.19
N ALA A 229 -40.70 -90.81 -37.97
CA ALA A 229 -40.77 -89.79 -39.01
C ALA A 229 -39.51 -88.91 -39.00
N VAL A 230 -39.07 -88.55 -40.19
CA VAL A 230 -37.99 -87.59 -40.45
C VAL A 230 -38.54 -86.50 -41.35
N ASP A 231 -38.20 -85.25 -41.04
CA ASP A 231 -38.56 -84.05 -41.79
C ASP A 231 -37.33 -83.18 -42.00
N VAL A 232 -37.09 -82.79 -43.24
CA VAL A 232 -36.07 -81.81 -43.62
C VAL A 232 -36.78 -80.70 -44.39
N GLY A 233 -36.71 -79.48 -43.90
CA GLY A 233 -37.32 -78.31 -44.54
C GLY A 233 -36.40 -77.09 -44.56
N VAL A 234 -36.72 -76.16 -45.43
CA VAL A 234 -36.15 -74.82 -45.49
C VAL A 234 -37.27 -73.82 -45.24
N GLN A 235 -36.98 -72.83 -44.41
CA GLN A 235 -37.87 -71.72 -44.07
C GLN A 235 -37.12 -70.43 -44.35
N ASP A 236 -37.77 -69.44 -44.96
CA ASP A 236 -37.14 -68.15 -45.30
C ASP A 236 -38.08 -66.98 -45.03
N ASP A 237 -37.57 -65.96 -44.31
CA ASP A 237 -38.25 -64.72 -43.96
C ASP A 237 -37.28 -63.58 -43.60
N ASP A 238 -37.76 -62.34 -43.59
CA ASP A 238 -36.96 -61.12 -43.35
C ASP A 238 -36.47 -60.95 -41.89
N ILE A 239 -37.02 -61.69 -40.92
CA ILE A 239 -36.70 -61.54 -39.48
C ILE A 239 -35.65 -62.57 -39.07
N PHE A 240 -35.89 -63.84 -39.39
CA PHE A 240 -35.07 -64.96 -38.95
C PHE A 240 -34.14 -65.49 -40.05
N GLY A 241 -34.24 -64.97 -41.28
CA GLY A 241 -33.45 -65.37 -42.44
C GLY A 241 -33.75 -66.79 -42.91
N THR A 242 -32.90 -67.31 -43.81
CA THR A 242 -33.02 -68.69 -44.31
C THR A 242 -32.57 -69.70 -43.25
N ASN A 243 -33.50 -70.47 -42.70
CA ASN A 243 -33.24 -71.55 -41.74
C ASN A 243 -33.45 -72.93 -42.37
N THR A 244 -32.51 -73.85 -42.14
CA THR A 244 -32.68 -75.28 -42.49
C THR A 244 -33.13 -76.03 -41.24
N VAL A 245 -34.33 -76.61 -41.30
CA VAL A 245 -34.97 -77.32 -40.20
C VAL A 245 -34.85 -78.82 -40.42
N PHE A 246 -34.24 -79.49 -39.45
CA PHE A 246 -34.20 -80.95 -39.35
C PHE A 246 -35.03 -81.37 -38.14
N GLN A 247 -36.00 -82.26 -38.35
CA GLN A 247 -36.88 -82.77 -37.31
C GLN A 247 -36.95 -84.30 -37.38
N VAL A 248 -36.86 -84.93 -36.20
CA VAL A 248 -37.03 -86.38 -36.01
C VAL A 248 -38.08 -86.63 -34.95
N ILE A 249 -39.02 -87.53 -35.26
CA ILE A 249 -40.18 -87.83 -34.45
C ILE A 249 -40.30 -89.32 -34.31
N TRP A 250 -40.09 -89.83 -33.10
CA TRP A 250 -40.24 -91.24 -32.79
C TRP A 250 -41.45 -91.47 -31.90
N THR A 251 -42.38 -92.30 -32.38
CA THR A 251 -43.66 -92.63 -31.75
C THR A 251 -43.80 -94.15 -31.62
N PRO A 252 -43.14 -94.80 -30.65
CA PRO A 252 -42.99 -96.26 -30.60
C PRO A 252 -44.34 -96.96 -30.38
N GLY A 253 -44.80 -97.79 -31.32
CA GLY A 253 -46.11 -98.43 -31.25
C GLY A 253 -47.24 -97.64 -31.94
N ARG A 254 -46.90 -96.69 -32.82
CA ARG A 254 -47.89 -95.95 -33.62
C ARG A 254 -48.64 -96.86 -34.58
N THR A 255 -48.01 -97.90 -35.13
CA THR A 255 -48.66 -98.92 -35.99
C THR A 255 -48.32 -100.33 -35.51
N GLY A 256 -49.20 -101.32 -35.77
CA GLY A 256 -49.07 -102.68 -35.21
C GLY A 256 -47.79 -103.43 -35.62
N ALA A 257 -47.42 -104.47 -34.87
CA ALA A 257 -46.22 -105.29 -35.12
C ALA A 257 -46.35 -106.11 -36.42
N GLY A 258 -45.79 -105.58 -37.52
CA GLY A 258 -45.68 -106.24 -38.83
C GLY A 258 -44.39 -105.83 -39.54
N PRO A 259 -44.00 -106.49 -40.65
CA PRO A 259 -42.82 -106.10 -41.42
C PRO A 259 -42.96 -104.64 -41.87
N THR A 260 -41.85 -103.89 -41.83
CA THR A 260 -41.78 -102.47 -42.22
C THR A 260 -42.44 -102.28 -43.58
N SER A 261 -43.60 -101.63 -43.61
CA SER A 261 -44.35 -101.35 -44.84
C SER A 261 -44.14 -99.89 -45.21
N TRP A 262 -43.59 -99.64 -46.40
CA TRP A 262 -43.47 -98.28 -46.96
C TRP A 262 -44.81 -97.72 -47.45
N VAL A 263 -45.90 -98.47 -47.29
CA VAL A 263 -47.26 -98.15 -47.72
C VAL A 263 -48.18 -98.20 -46.49
N HIS A 264 -48.61 -97.04 -46.00
CA HIS A 264 -49.60 -96.95 -44.92
C HIS A 264 -50.98 -96.68 -45.51
N THR A 265 -52.01 -97.14 -44.81
CA THR A 265 -53.40 -96.87 -45.18
C THR A 265 -53.84 -95.52 -44.65
N LEU A 266 -54.87 -94.91 -45.26
CA LEU A 266 -55.45 -93.66 -44.76
C LEU A 266 -55.88 -93.75 -43.29
N ALA A 267 -56.27 -94.94 -42.82
CA ALA A 267 -56.66 -95.19 -41.42
C ALA A 267 -55.48 -95.08 -40.43
N ASP A 268 -54.24 -95.40 -40.85
CA ASP A 268 -53.05 -95.26 -40.00
C ASP A 268 -52.74 -93.79 -39.69
N ARG A 269 -53.24 -92.87 -40.53
CA ARG A 269 -53.04 -91.43 -40.38
C ARG A 269 -53.85 -90.82 -39.24
N MET A 270 -54.87 -91.53 -38.75
CA MET A 270 -55.62 -91.12 -37.55
C MET A 270 -54.72 -91.02 -36.31
N ARG A 271 -53.64 -91.82 -36.26
CA ARG A 271 -52.66 -91.89 -35.17
C ARG A 271 -51.44 -90.98 -35.35
N GLU A 272 -51.35 -90.23 -36.45
CA GLU A 272 -50.27 -89.24 -36.66
C GLU A 272 -50.27 -88.18 -35.55
N GLN A 273 -49.12 -87.61 -35.27
CA GLN A 273 -49.12 -86.35 -34.51
C GLN A 273 -49.79 -85.24 -35.30
N VAL A 274 -50.15 -84.16 -34.63
CA VAL A 274 -50.56 -82.92 -35.30
C VAL A 274 -49.30 -82.19 -35.70
N TYR A 275 -49.21 -81.78 -36.96
CA TYR A 275 -48.08 -80.99 -37.45
C TYR A 275 -48.43 -79.51 -37.39
N ARG A 276 -47.92 -78.86 -36.36
CA ARG A 276 -48.08 -77.44 -36.09
C ARG A 276 -46.75 -76.85 -35.64
N ASN A 277 -46.74 -75.54 -35.46
CA ASN A 277 -45.71 -74.90 -34.69
C ASN A 277 -45.88 -75.27 -33.20
N ASN A 278 -44.93 -76.02 -32.62
CA ASN A 278 -44.96 -76.52 -31.23
C ASN A 278 -44.14 -75.61 -30.29
N TYR A 279 -43.87 -74.37 -30.67
CA TYR A 279 -43.13 -73.40 -29.89
C TYR A 279 -43.79 -72.03 -30.04
N ILE A 280 -43.52 -71.14 -29.09
CA ILE A 280 -43.94 -69.75 -29.21
C ILE A 280 -42.87 -69.02 -30.02
N ALA A 281 -43.28 -68.45 -31.16
CA ALA A 281 -42.37 -67.68 -32.00
C ALA A 281 -42.03 -66.34 -31.31
N THR A 282 -40.74 -66.08 -31.09
CA THR A 282 -40.27 -64.85 -30.41
C THR A 282 -39.15 -64.16 -31.21
N THR A 283 -38.99 -62.84 -31.01
CA THR A 283 -37.85 -62.05 -31.52
C THR A 283 -37.38 -61.04 -30.47
N GLN A 284 -36.10 -60.70 -30.46
CA GLN A 284 -35.52 -59.73 -29.52
C GLN A 284 -35.44 -58.32 -30.11
N VAL A 285 -35.73 -57.32 -29.28
CA VAL A 285 -35.59 -55.88 -29.56
C VAL A 285 -34.86 -55.18 -28.42
N GLN A 286 -34.24 -54.03 -28.69
CA GLN A 286 -33.66 -53.18 -27.63
C GLN A 286 -34.59 -52.01 -27.33
N LYS A 287 -34.91 -51.81 -26.06
CA LYS A 287 -35.70 -50.67 -25.58
C LYS A 287 -34.80 -49.68 -24.86
N GLN A 288 -34.88 -48.41 -25.23
CA GLN A 288 -34.12 -47.34 -24.56
C GLN A 288 -34.76 -46.97 -23.21
N GLY A 289 -33.92 -46.66 -22.22
CA GLY A 289 -34.28 -46.15 -20.91
C GLY A 289 -33.29 -45.09 -20.43
N ALA A 290 -33.47 -44.61 -19.19
CA ALA A 290 -32.61 -43.61 -18.56
C ALA A 290 -32.46 -43.93 -17.06
N ILE A 291 -31.28 -43.69 -16.50
CA ILE A 291 -31.02 -43.74 -15.04
C ILE A 291 -30.56 -42.35 -14.60
N ASN A 292 -31.19 -41.81 -13.56
CA ASN A 292 -30.80 -40.54 -12.97
C ASN A 292 -29.37 -40.62 -12.43
N LEU A 293 -28.55 -39.62 -12.74
CA LEU A 293 -27.25 -39.44 -12.13
C LEU A 293 -27.43 -38.85 -10.74
N THR A 294 -26.63 -39.31 -9.80
CA THR A 294 -26.69 -38.83 -8.42
C THR A 294 -25.47 -37.98 -8.10
N ASP A 295 -25.68 -37.00 -7.23
CA ASP A 295 -24.62 -36.19 -6.66
C ASP A 295 -23.69 -37.01 -5.74
N VAL A 296 -22.73 -36.34 -5.12
CA VAL A 296 -21.77 -36.95 -4.20
C VAL A 296 -22.41 -37.52 -2.94
N ASP A 297 -23.61 -37.07 -2.57
CA ASP A 297 -24.38 -37.54 -1.41
C ASP A 297 -25.35 -38.68 -1.76
N GLY A 298 -25.44 -39.04 -3.04
CA GLY A 298 -26.28 -40.13 -3.55
C GLY A 298 -27.70 -39.70 -3.89
N GLN A 299 -27.99 -38.40 -3.96
CA GLN A 299 -29.29 -37.85 -4.32
C GLN A 299 -29.35 -37.57 -5.82
N ASP A 300 -30.52 -37.78 -6.43
CA ASP A 300 -30.72 -37.50 -7.87
C ASP A 300 -30.45 -36.03 -8.19
N ILE A 301 -29.62 -35.78 -9.21
CA ILE A 301 -29.31 -34.42 -9.66
C ILE A 301 -30.52 -33.85 -10.40
N ARG A 302 -31.22 -32.94 -9.74
CA ARG A 302 -32.42 -32.31 -10.26
C ARG A 302 -32.13 -30.98 -10.95
N ILE A 303 -32.69 -30.81 -12.15
CA ILE A 303 -32.55 -29.65 -13.03
C ILE A 303 -33.94 -29.11 -13.39
N VAL A 304 -34.14 -27.82 -13.13
CA VAL A 304 -35.33 -27.06 -13.51
C VAL A 304 -34.97 -26.20 -14.72
N HIS A 305 -35.67 -26.42 -15.83
CA HIS A 305 -35.40 -25.76 -17.11
C HIS A 305 -36.30 -24.53 -17.29
N VAL A 306 -35.68 -23.43 -17.73
CA VAL A 306 -36.38 -22.18 -18.09
C VAL A 306 -36.00 -21.77 -19.52
N ASP A 307 -37.01 -21.61 -20.37
CA ASP A 307 -36.88 -21.18 -21.77
C ASP A 307 -38.07 -20.28 -22.13
N PHE A 308 -37.83 -18.98 -22.32
CA PHE A 308 -38.89 -18.03 -22.67
C PHE A 308 -39.43 -18.23 -24.10
N ALA A 309 -38.70 -18.95 -24.96
CA ALA A 309 -39.13 -19.24 -26.32
C ALA A 309 -40.22 -20.33 -26.37
N ASN A 310 -40.47 -21.04 -25.26
CA ASN A 310 -41.55 -22.00 -25.16
C ASN A 310 -42.93 -21.31 -25.28
N SER A 311 -43.87 -21.97 -25.97
CA SER A 311 -45.14 -21.37 -26.41
C SER A 311 -46.26 -21.37 -25.36
N SER A 312 -46.07 -22.05 -24.22
CA SER A 312 -47.03 -22.14 -23.11
C SER A 312 -46.30 -22.28 -21.77
N PRO A 313 -46.90 -21.85 -20.64
CA PRO A 313 -46.28 -22.01 -19.32
C PRO A 313 -45.99 -23.49 -19.04
N GLY A 314 -44.71 -23.86 -19.01
CA GLY A 314 -44.29 -25.22 -18.75
C GLY A 314 -44.33 -25.64 -17.29
N ASP A 315 -43.83 -26.83 -16.99
CA ASP A 315 -43.73 -27.40 -15.65
C ASP A 315 -42.27 -27.48 -15.13
N GLY A 316 -41.32 -26.94 -15.90
CA GLY A 316 -39.90 -26.86 -15.54
C GLY A 316 -39.10 -28.10 -15.90
N THR A 317 -39.70 -29.11 -16.54
CA THR A 317 -38.99 -30.23 -17.15
C THR A 317 -38.29 -29.82 -18.45
N VAL A 318 -37.31 -30.58 -18.94
CA VAL A 318 -36.66 -30.28 -20.23
C VAL A 318 -37.65 -30.39 -21.41
N GLU A 319 -38.64 -31.26 -21.32
CA GLU A 319 -39.67 -31.45 -22.35
C GLU A 319 -40.72 -30.33 -22.34
N ASN A 320 -40.88 -29.64 -21.21
CA ASN A 320 -41.80 -28.53 -21.05
C ASN A 320 -41.23 -27.44 -20.10
N PRO A 321 -40.20 -26.69 -20.53
CA PRO A 321 -39.53 -25.70 -19.69
C PRO A 321 -40.46 -24.57 -19.25
N TYR A 322 -40.19 -23.96 -18.10
CA TYR A 322 -40.87 -22.74 -17.68
C TYR A 322 -40.59 -21.59 -18.66
N THR A 323 -41.60 -20.80 -19.00
CA THR A 323 -41.44 -19.61 -19.87
C THR A 323 -40.96 -18.36 -19.14
N SER A 324 -40.94 -18.41 -17.81
CA SER A 324 -40.54 -17.30 -16.95
C SER A 324 -39.72 -17.81 -15.77
N ILE A 325 -38.68 -17.06 -15.42
CA ILE A 325 -37.86 -17.28 -14.22
C ILE A 325 -38.72 -17.12 -12.96
N ASN A 326 -39.73 -16.26 -12.96
CA ASN A 326 -40.64 -16.10 -11.82
C ASN A 326 -41.37 -17.40 -11.47
N SER A 327 -41.56 -18.32 -12.42
CA SER A 327 -42.21 -19.61 -12.20
C SER A 327 -41.37 -20.56 -11.32
N VAL A 328 -40.07 -20.31 -11.20
CA VAL A 328 -39.14 -21.08 -10.35
C VAL A 328 -39.34 -20.75 -8.86
N ASN A 329 -39.85 -19.56 -8.55
CA ASN A 329 -40.11 -19.11 -7.18
C ASN A 329 -41.22 -19.95 -6.50
N GLY A 330 -41.32 -19.85 -5.17
CA GLY A 330 -42.33 -20.56 -4.40
C GLY A 330 -42.15 -22.07 -4.45
N THR A 331 -43.08 -22.80 -5.09
CA THR A 331 -43.03 -24.26 -5.25
C THR A 331 -42.46 -24.72 -6.59
N GLY A 332 -42.00 -23.81 -7.46
CA GLY A 332 -41.47 -24.14 -8.79
C GLY A 332 -40.10 -24.84 -8.79
N SER A 333 -39.34 -24.69 -7.71
CA SER A 333 -38.08 -25.40 -7.47
C SER A 333 -37.99 -25.94 -6.05
N GLN A 334 -36.99 -26.75 -5.75
CA GLN A 334 -36.67 -27.36 -4.48
C GLN A 334 -35.24 -27.02 -4.06
N GLN A 335 -34.93 -27.14 -2.77
CA GLN A 335 -33.56 -26.97 -2.26
C GLN A 335 -32.59 -27.87 -3.03
N GLY A 336 -31.40 -27.37 -3.36
CA GLY A 336 -30.37 -28.12 -4.09
C GLY A 336 -30.59 -28.25 -5.62
N ASP A 337 -31.71 -27.78 -6.17
CA ASP A 337 -31.94 -27.81 -7.63
C ASP A 337 -30.88 -26.98 -8.39
N ILE A 338 -30.53 -27.46 -9.59
CA ILE A 338 -29.91 -26.64 -10.64
C ILE A 338 -31.01 -25.98 -11.46
N ILE A 339 -31.05 -24.66 -11.53
CA ILE A 339 -31.95 -23.90 -12.38
C ILE A 339 -31.18 -23.51 -13.64
N LEU A 340 -31.48 -24.15 -14.76
CA LEU A 340 -30.82 -23.95 -16.04
C LEU A 340 -31.68 -23.08 -16.97
N VAL A 341 -31.19 -21.88 -17.28
CA VAL A 341 -31.83 -20.95 -18.22
C VAL A 341 -31.20 -21.14 -19.59
N HIS A 342 -32.03 -21.50 -20.58
CA HIS A 342 -31.58 -21.90 -21.91
C HIS A 342 -30.98 -20.72 -22.68
N ALA A 343 -30.00 -21.01 -23.54
CA ALA A 343 -29.47 -20.05 -24.50
C ALA A 343 -30.49 -19.77 -25.62
N GLN A 344 -30.28 -18.72 -26.42
CA GLN A 344 -31.09 -18.50 -27.64
C GLN A 344 -30.24 -18.10 -28.84
N THR A 345 -30.67 -18.52 -30.04
CA THR A 345 -30.14 -18.00 -31.31
C THR A 345 -30.72 -16.61 -31.59
N GLY A 346 -30.31 -15.59 -30.84
CA GLY A 346 -30.83 -14.22 -30.95
C GLY A 346 -30.87 -13.48 -29.62
N ALA A 347 -31.84 -12.57 -29.45
CA ALA A 347 -32.05 -11.89 -28.18
C ALA A 347 -32.55 -12.88 -27.11
N ASN A 348 -31.95 -12.86 -25.93
CA ASN A 348 -32.28 -13.75 -24.82
C ASN A 348 -32.62 -12.94 -23.56
N VAL A 349 -33.77 -12.27 -23.54
CA VAL A 349 -34.08 -11.22 -22.55
C VAL A 349 -35.28 -11.58 -21.67
N TYR A 350 -35.08 -11.56 -20.36
CA TYR A 350 -36.07 -11.78 -19.32
C TYR A 350 -36.42 -10.47 -18.61
N ALA A 351 -37.31 -9.68 -19.22
CA ALA A 351 -37.66 -8.35 -18.72
C ALA A 351 -38.60 -8.39 -17.49
N GLY A 352 -38.27 -7.65 -16.43
CA GLY A 352 -39.13 -7.48 -15.24
C GLY A 352 -39.19 -8.66 -14.28
N GLN A 353 -38.36 -9.69 -14.48
CA GLN A 353 -38.40 -10.94 -13.71
C GLN A 353 -37.35 -10.96 -12.60
N SER A 354 -37.58 -11.73 -11.54
CA SER A 354 -36.63 -11.90 -10.42
C SER A 354 -36.72 -13.30 -9.83
N LEU A 355 -35.62 -13.75 -9.23
CA LEU A 355 -35.46 -15.08 -8.66
C LEU A 355 -35.06 -15.01 -7.18
N SER A 356 -35.76 -15.75 -6.34
CA SER A 356 -35.32 -16.03 -4.98
C SER A 356 -34.84 -17.47 -4.90
N LEU A 357 -33.53 -17.64 -4.75
CA LEU A 357 -32.94 -18.95 -4.56
C LEU A 357 -33.32 -19.52 -3.19
N LYS A 358 -33.31 -20.84 -3.12
CA LYS A 358 -33.32 -21.66 -1.90
C LYS A 358 -31.89 -22.10 -1.61
N ASP A 359 -31.67 -22.62 -0.40
CA ASP A 359 -30.36 -23.13 -0.01
C ASP A 359 -29.81 -24.12 -1.06
N GLU A 360 -28.50 -24.07 -1.28
CA GLU A 360 -27.75 -25.02 -2.12
C GLU A 360 -28.11 -25.03 -3.62
N GLN A 361 -28.94 -24.09 -4.08
CA GLN A 361 -29.31 -24.01 -5.49
C GLN A 361 -28.19 -23.40 -6.36
N ARG A 362 -28.15 -23.85 -7.63
CA ARG A 362 -27.27 -23.30 -8.66
C ARG A 362 -28.12 -22.66 -9.76
N PHE A 363 -27.95 -21.36 -10.01
CA PHE A 363 -28.60 -20.62 -11.09
C PHE A 363 -27.62 -20.43 -12.25
N LEU A 364 -27.86 -21.15 -13.34
CA LEU A 364 -26.91 -21.29 -14.44
C LEU A 364 -27.55 -20.82 -15.75
N GLY A 365 -26.93 -19.86 -16.43
CA GLY A 365 -27.30 -19.46 -17.79
C GLY A 365 -26.51 -20.28 -18.80
N GLU A 366 -27.14 -20.73 -19.88
CA GLU A 366 -26.45 -21.38 -20.99
C GLU A 366 -26.07 -20.37 -22.08
N GLY A 367 -24.95 -20.57 -22.78
CA GLY A 367 -24.50 -19.72 -23.89
C GLY A 367 -23.19 -18.97 -23.60
N GLY A 368 -22.77 -18.10 -24.52
CA GLY A 368 -21.58 -17.26 -24.35
C GLY A 368 -20.25 -18.02 -24.22
N GLY A 369 -20.19 -19.27 -24.68
CA GLY A 369 -19.00 -20.13 -24.63
C GLY A 369 -18.71 -20.75 -23.26
N ILE A 370 -19.61 -20.62 -22.28
CA ILE A 370 -19.39 -21.09 -20.90
C ILE A 370 -20.04 -22.46 -20.70
N SER A 371 -19.22 -23.45 -20.33
CA SER A 371 -19.69 -24.80 -19.99
C SER A 371 -19.83 -24.96 -18.49
N HIS A 372 -20.95 -25.56 -18.06
CA HIS A 372 -21.22 -25.87 -16.66
C HIS A 372 -20.95 -27.34 -16.38
N THR A 373 -20.42 -27.65 -15.19
CA THR A 373 -20.15 -29.04 -14.80
C THR A 373 -20.87 -29.40 -13.50
N VAL A 374 -21.11 -30.70 -13.32
CA VAL A 374 -21.59 -31.29 -12.06
C VAL A 374 -20.81 -32.56 -11.75
N VAL A 375 -20.56 -32.80 -10.47
CA VAL A 375 -19.88 -34.02 -10.01
C VAL A 375 -20.94 -35.08 -9.73
N THR A 376 -20.74 -36.28 -10.26
CA THR A 376 -21.65 -37.42 -10.12
C THR A 376 -20.93 -38.62 -9.52
N GLN A 377 -21.63 -39.45 -8.75
CA GLN A 377 -21.06 -40.70 -8.23
C GLN A 377 -20.76 -41.72 -9.33
N GLN A 378 -21.57 -41.75 -10.38
CA GLN A 378 -21.49 -42.76 -11.43
C GLN A 378 -20.39 -42.46 -12.46
N MET A 379 -20.15 -41.19 -12.78
CA MET A 379 -19.29 -40.78 -13.90
C MET A 379 -18.18 -39.79 -13.50
N GLY A 380 -18.11 -39.38 -12.23
CA GLY A 380 -17.25 -38.27 -11.83
C GLY A 380 -17.78 -36.94 -12.36
N THR A 381 -16.90 -36.00 -12.71
CA THR A 381 -17.28 -34.70 -13.25
C THR A 381 -17.81 -34.81 -14.69
N VAL A 382 -19.05 -34.40 -14.90
CA VAL A 382 -19.69 -34.34 -16.22
C VAL A 382 -20.01 -32.91 -16.59
N THR A 383 -19.89 -32.58 -17.87
CA THR A 383 -20.38 -31.30 -18.41
C THR A 383 -21.88 -31.42 -18.67
N LEU A 384 -22.64 -30.40 -18.29
CA LEU A 384 -24.07 -30.32 -18.59
C LEU A 384 -24.27 -30.35 -20.12
N PRO A 385 -25.13 -31.24 -20.65
CA PRO A 385 -25.43 -31.30 -22.08
C PRO A 385 -25.97 -29.97 -22.64
N GLU A 386 -25.75 -29.69 -23.91
CA GLU A 386 -26.42 -28.55 -24.55
C GLU A 386 -27.94 -28.80 -24.63
N THR A 387 -28.75 -27.77 -24.35
CA THR A 387 -30.22 -27.86 -24.43
C THR A 387 -30.70 -27.97 -25.88
N PHE A 388 -29.94 -27.43 -26.82
CA PHE A 388 -30.06 -27.66 -28.26
C PHE A 388 -28.68 -27.58 -28.92
N ALA A 389 -28.54 -28.16 -30.11
CA ALA A 389 -27.24 -28.19 -30.82
C ALA A 389 -26.70 -26.77 -31.09
N GLY A 390 -25.51 -26.47 -30.55
CA GLY A 390 -24.84 -25.18 -30.67
C GLY A 390 -25.22 -24.16 -29.60
N ALA A 391 -26.01 -24.55 -28.58
CA ALA A 391 -26.42 -23.66 -27.50
C ALA A 391 -25.24 -23.06 -26.72
N LEU A 392 -24.12 -23.77 -26.59
CA LEU A 392 -22.92 -23.26 -25.90
C LEU A 392 -22.43 -21.94 -26.49
N ASN A 393 -22.50 -21.78 -27.82
CA ASN A 393 -22.04 -20.58 -28.52
C ASN A 393 -23.16 -19.56 -28.78
N ALA A 394 -24.38 -19.84 -28.32
CA ALA A 394 -25.53 -18.95 -28.49
C ALA A 394 -25.53 -17.83 -27.44
N THR A 395 -26.52 -16.94 -27.51
CA THR A 395 -26.60 -15.77 -26.62
C THR A 395 -26.96 -16.20 -25.20
N ARG A 396 -26.13 -15.82 -24.21
CA ARG A 396 -26.41 -16.03 -22.79
C ARG A 396 -27.65 -15.24 -22.32
N PRO A 397 -28.30 -15.62 -21.21
CA PRO A 397 -29.51 -14.94 -20.76
C PRO A 397 -29.23 -13.57 -20.14
N THR A 398 -30.10 -12.60 -20.45
CA THR A 398 -30.10 -11.26 -19.89
C THR A 398 -31.33 -11.05 -19.00
N MET A 399 -31.11 -10.76 -17.72
CA MET A 399 -32.14 -10.31 -16.78
C MET A 399 -32.26 -8.79 -16.89
N GLN A 400 -33.34 -8.29 -17.49
CA GLN A 400 -33.48 -6.86 -17.77
C GLN A 400 -34.53 -6.20 -16.87
N ASN A 401 -34.20 -5.06 -16.26
CA ASN A 401 -35.10 -4.25 -15.44
C ASN A 401 -35.89 -5.09 -14.42
N SER A 402 -35.20 -5.99 -13.71
CA SER A 402 -35.80 -6.90 -12.74
C SER A 402 -36.67 -6.17 -11.72
N SER A 403 -37.81 -6.77 -11.38
CA SER A 403 -38.75 -6.19 -10.41
C SER A 403 -38.35 -6.56 -8.96
N GLY A 404 -38.56 -5.62 -8.04
CA GLY A 404 -38.22 -5.79 -6.63
C GLY A 404 -36.84 -5.21 -6.28
N SER A 405 -36.25 -5.70 -5.18
CA SER A 405 -34.97 -5.21 -4.67
C SER A 405 -33.75 -5.77 -5.43
N ALA A 406 -33.89 -6.91 -6.10
CA ALA A 406 -32.81 -7.49 -6.91
C ALA A 406 -33.30 -8.44 -8.01
N ALA A 407 -32.44 -8.72 -9.00
CA ALA A 407 -32.67 -9.77 -9.98
C ALA A 407 -32.55 -11.17 -9.37
N VAL A 408 -31.58 -11.38 -8.48
CA VAL A 408 -31.39 -12.63 -7.71
C VAL A 408 -31.28 -12.32 -6.22
N THR A 409 -32.10 -12.97 -5.40
CA THR A 409 -31.99 -12.98 -3.94
C THR A 409 -31.50 -14.35 -3.49
N LEU A 410 -30.35 -14.40 -2.83
CA LEU A 410 -29.72 -15.62 -2.30
C LEU A 410 -30.35 -16.03 -0.97
N ALA A 411 -30.42 -17.33 -0.71
CA ALA A 411 -30.94 -17.85 0.55
C ALA A 411 -29.90 -17.83 1.69
N GLY A 412 -30.42 -17.85 2.92
CA GLY A 412 -29.65 -18.04 4.13
C GLY A 412 -30.53 -18.68 5.20
N SER A 413 -29.89 -19.18 6.26
CA SER A 413 -30.59 -19.82 7.37
C SER A 413 -29.92 -19.49 8.69
N ASN A 414 -30.75 -19.13 9.68
CA ASN A 414 -30.31 -18.87 11.06
C ASN A 414 -30.17 -20.15 11.92
N GLN A 415 -30.50 -21.32 11.36
CA GLN A 415 -30.40 -22.61 12.04
C GLN A 415 -29.07 -23.31 11.72
N GLU A 416 -28.57 -24.09 12.67
CA GLU A 416 -27.38 -24.92 12.46
C GLU A 416 -27.63 -25.99 11.37
N SER A 417 -26.82 -25.94 10.32
CA SER A 417 -26.58 -27.10 9.44
C SER A 417 -25.08 -27.20 9.11
N GLU A 418 -24.57 -28.43 9.14
CA GLU A 418 -23.20 -28.80 8.80
C GLU A 418 -23.03 -28.99 7.27
N ALA A 419 -24.14 -29.21 6.55
CA ALA A 419 -24.19 -29.35 5.10
C ALA A 419 -24.84 -28.09 4.50
N PHE A 420 -24.02 -27.09 4.20
CA PHE A 420 -24.41 -26.02 3.28
C PHE A 420 -23.49 -26.15 2.06
N ALA A 421 -23.96 -26.82 1.02
CA ALA A 421 -23.34 -26.73 -0.28
C ALA A 421 -23.37 -25.28 -0.79
N GLN A 422 -22.35 -24.91 -1.55
CA GLN A 422 -22.19 -23.56 -2.09
C GLN A 422 -23.30 -23.25 -3.11
N MET A 423 -24.01 -22.13 -2.93
CA MET A 423 -24.92 -21.63 -3.98
C MET A 423 -24.13 -21.07 -5.16
N GLU A 424 -24.70 -21.09 -6.36
CA GLU A 424 -24.02 -20.55 -7.55
C GLU A 424 -24.93 -19.63 -8.37
N VAL A 425 -24.37 -18.54 -8.89
CA VAL A 425 -24.96 -17.71 -9.94
C VAL A 425 -23.93 -17.57 -11.05
N SER A 426 -24.21 -18.09 -12.23
CA SER A 426 -23.22 -18.11 -13.31
C SER A 426 -23.79 -17.84 -14.70
N ASN A 427 -23.02 -17.09 -15.50
CA ASN A 427 -23.22 -16.88 -16.93
C ASN A 427 -24.49 -16.08 -17.32
N PHE A 428 -24.69 -14.93 -16.67
CA PHE A 428 -25.81 -14.01 -16.94
C PHE A 428 -25.33 -12.59 -17.23
N THR A 429 -26.12 -11.83 -17.97
CA THR A 429 -26.07 -10.36 -17.99
C THR A 429 -27.25 -9.82 -17.17
N PHE A 430 -27.02 -8.86 -16.29
CA PHE A 430 -28.03 -8.14 -15.53
C PHE A 430 -28.03 -6.69 -15.99
N ASP A 431 -29.11 -6.21 -16.59
CA ASP A 431 -29.20 -4.84 -17.15
C ASP A 431 -30.39 -4.10 -16.54
N GLY A 432 -30.13 -3.11 -15.69
CA GLY A 432 -31.16 -2.32 -15.01
C GLY A 432 -31.73 -2.96 -13.74
N GLY A 433 -32.72 -2.29 -13.12
CA GLY A 433 -33.31 -2.69 -11.83
C GLY A 433 -32.62 -2.04 -10.62
N ALA A 434 -32.90 -2.52 -9.40
CA ALA A 434 -32.29 -2.01 -8.18
C ALA A 434 -30.87 -2.59 -7.94
N SER A 435 -30.77 -3.90 -7.71
CA SER A 435 -29.50 -4.63 -7.60
C SER A 435 -29.50 -5.90 -8.46
N ALA A 436 -28.33 -6.41 -8.84
CA ALA A 436 -28.26 -7.67 -9.58
C ALA A 436 -28.41 -8.87 -8.63
N ILE A 437 -27.54 -8.96 -7.61
CA ILE A 437 -27.49 -10.10 -6.69
C ILE A 437 -27.43 -9.60 -5.25
N ILE A 438 -28.37 -10.05 -4.41
CA ILE A 438 -28.39 -9.70 -2.98
C ILE A 438 -28.48 -10.96 -2.11
N SER A 439 -28.00 -10.90 -0.87
CA SER A 439 -28.38 -11.87 0.16
C SER A 439 -29.78 -11.57 0.71
N GLY A 440 -30.50 -12.62 1.11
CA GLY A 440 -31.73 -12.49 1.89
C GLY A 440 -31.49 -11.92 3.30
N THR A 441 -32.56 -11.80 4.09
CA THR A 441 -32.51 -11.20 5.44
C THR A 441 -31.65 -11.97 6.45
N ASP A 442 -31.45 -13.27 6.23
CA ASP A 442 -30.61 -14.12 7.08
C ASP A 442 -29.13 -14.15 6.62
N GLY A 443 -28.75 -13.37 5.61
CA GLY A 443 -27.40 -13.36 5.03
C GLY A 443 -27.14 -14.53 4.08
N VAL A 444 -25.87 -14.77 3.73
CA VAL A 444 -25.45 -15.90 2.90
C VAL A 444 -24.19 -16.57 3.45
N ALA A 445 -24.16 -17.92 3.43
CA ALA A 445 -23.03 -18.71 3.93
C ALA A 445 -21.85 -18.76 2.95
N ALA A 446 -22.06 -19.39 1.79
CA ALA A 446 -21.07 -19.62 0.76
C ALA A 446 -21.77 -19.49 -0.60
N VAL A 447 -21.22 -18.66 -1.47
CA VAL A 447 -21.76 -18.43 -2.81
C VAL A 447 -20.64 -18.30 -3.83
N ASN A 448 -20.85 -18.82 -5.04
CA ASN A 448 -20.00 -18.63 -6.20
C ASN A 448 -20.75 -17.81 -7.25
N ILE A 449 -20.29 -16.59 -7.51
CA ILE A 449 -20.80 -15.71 -8.55
C ILE A 449 -19.73 -15.65 -9.63
N ASN A 450 -20.01 -16.15 -10.84
CA ASN A 450 -18.98 -16.18 -11.87
C ASN A 450 -19.46 -15.96 -13.31
N ASN A 451 -18.61 -15.37 -14.14
CA ASN A 451 -18.90 -15.06 -15.55
C ASN A 451 -20.17 -14.19 -15.72
N VAL A 452 -20.30 -13.14 -14.91
CA VAL A 452 -21.49 -12.27 -14.87
C VAL A 452 -21.16 -10.87 -15.42
N GLU A 453 -22.12 -10.24 -16.07
CA GLU A 453 -22.08 -8.83 -16.48
C GLU A 453 -23.22 -8.08 -15.79
N ILE A 454 -22.94 -6.93 -15.16
CA ILE A 454 -23.92 -6.14 -14.42
C ILE A 454 -23.85 -4.70 -14.89
N GLU A 455 -24.97 -4.20 -15.41
CA GLU A 455 -25.05 -2.87 -15.99
C GLU A 455 -26.28 -2.09 -15.50
N ASN A 456 -26.16 -0.77 -15.41
CA ASN A 456 -27.27 0.18 -15.26
C ASN A 456 -28.18 -0.02 -14.03
N THR A 457 -27.70 -0.66 -12.96
CA THR A 457 -28.48 -0.82 -11.72
C THR A 457 -28.62 0.52 -11.01
N THR A 458 -29.74 0.76 -10.31
CA THR A 458 -29.98 2.01 -9.57
C THR A 458 -29.44 1.99 -8.14
N SER A 459 -29.09 0.82 -7.62
CA SER A 459 -28.40 0.56 -6.36
C SER A 459 -27.16 -0.30 -6.62
N HIS A 460 -26.77 -1.18 -5.70
CA HIS A 460 -25.54 -1.98 -5.77
C HIS A 460 -25.58 -3.05 -6.85
N GLY A 461 -24.43 -3.44 -7.41
CA GLY A 461 -24.34 -4.59 -8.29
C GLY A 461 -24.55 -5.90 -7.51
N ILE A 462 -23.64 -6.19 -6.59
CA ILE A 462 -23.66 -7.33 -5.66
C ILE A 462 -23.68 -6.79 -4.23
N ASN A 463 -24.67 -7.18 -3.42
CA ASN A 463 -24.78 -6.76 -2.01
C ASN A 463 -25.05 -7.96 -1.09
N LEU A 464 -24.01 -8.40 -0.37
CA LEU A 464 -24.04 -9.60 0.45
C LEU A 464 -23.74 -9.30 1.91
N ALA A 465 -24.52 -9.88 2.81
CA ALA A 465 -24.28 -9.88 4.25
C ALA A 465 -23.92 -11.28 4.77
N ASP A 466 -23.13 -11.33 5.84
CA ASP A 466 -22.78 -12.57 6.52
C ASP A 466 -24.01 -13.26 7.13
N MET A 467 -24.00 -14.59 7.10
CA MET A 467 -25.06 -15.39 7.71
C MET A 467 -24.72 -15.69 9.16
N THR A 468 -25.63 -15.37 10.08
CA THR A 468 -25.50 -15.70 11.50
C THR A 468 -26.36 -16.91 11.86
N GLN A 469 -25.75 -17.93 12.46
CA GLN A 469 -26.42 -19.18 12.86
C GLN A 469 -26.42 -19.37 14.36
N THR A 470 -27.54 -19.86 14.90
CA THR A 470 -27.60 -20.37 16.27
C THR A 470 -27.27 -21.86 16.28
N LEU A 471 -26.21 -22.24 17.00
CA LEU A 471 -25.76 -23.62 17.20
C LEU A 471 -26.61 -24.33 18.26
N ALA A 472 -26.61 -25.67 18.25
CA ALA A 472 -27.35 -26.51 19.18
C ALA A 472 -26.98 -26.29 20.65
N ASN A 473 -25.78 -25.77 20.92
CA ASN A 473 -25.32 -25.39 22.26
C ASN A 473 -25.80 -24.00 22.72
N GLY A 474 -26.57 -23.28 21.90
CA GLY A 474 -27.08 -21.93 22.16
C GLY A 474 -26.09 -20.79 21.88
N THR A 475 -24.88 -21.10 21.38
CA THR A 475 -23.92 -20.09 20.90
C THR A 475 -24.19 -19.77 19.43
N THR A 476 -23.70 -18.63 18.98
CA THR A 476 -23.89 -18.13 17.62
C THR A 476 -22.57 -18.19 16.84
N ARG A 477 -22.65 -18.51 15.54
CA ARG A 477 -21.51 -18.48 14.60
C ARG A 477 -21.85 -17.64 13.37
N SER A 478 -20.87 -16.91 12.85
CA SER A 478 -21.01 -16.21 11.57
C SER A 478 -20.25 -16.94 10.46
N ARG A 479 -20.89 -17.04 9.29
CA ARG A 479 -20.37 -17.70 8.08
C ARG A 479 -20.49 -16.75 6.90
N PHE A 480 -19.40 -16.61 6.13
CA PHE A 480 -19.34 -15.73 4.97
C PHE A 480 -18.17 -16.07 4.06
N ALA A 481 -18.43 -16.85 3.03
CA ALA A 481 -17.44 -17.30 2.06
C ALA A 481 -17.89 -17.03 0.62
N PRO A 482 -18.05 -15.75 0.23
CA PRO A 482 -18.33 -15.40 -1.16
C PRO A 482 -17.08 -15.60 -2.03
N THR A 483 -17.29 -16.23 -3.19
CA THR A 483 -16.34 -16.32 -4.30
C THR A 483 -16.94 -15.58 -5.48
N ILE A 484 -16.29 -14.51 -5.96
CA ILE A 484 -16.76 -13.66 -7.06
C ILE A 484 -15.67 -13.63 -8.12
N ASP A 485 -15.90 -14.21 -9.30
CA ASP A 485 -14.89 -14.36 -10.35
C ASP A 485 -15.40 -13.94 -11.74
N LYS A 486 -14.61 -13.17 -12.50
CA LYS A 486 -14.95 -12.74 -13.87
C LYS A 486 -16.29 -12.01 -13.91
N VAL A 487 -16.33 -10.87 -13.25
CA VAL A 487 -17.51 -9.99 -13.24
C VAL A 487 -17.17 -8.65 -13.85
N THR A 488 -17.97 -8.21 -14.81
CA THR A 488 -17.88 -6.86 -15.40
C THR A 488 -19.02 -6.01 -14.86
N PHE A 489 -18.71 -4.79 -14.42
CA PHE A 489 -19.65 -3.79 -13.95
C PHE A 489 -19.59 -2.55 -14.85
N ASP A 490 -20.74 -2.04 -15.28
CA ASP A 490 -20.83 -0.74 -15.95
C ASP A 490 -22.01 0.09 -15.42
N ASN A 491 -21.77 1.36 -15.07
CA ASN A 491 -22.82 2.30 -14.68
C ASN A 491 -23.74 1.77 -13.54
N VAL A 492 -23.14 1.16 -12.51
CA VAL A 492 -23.82 0.75 -11.28
C VAL A 492 -24.09 1.98 -10.40
N GLY A 493 -25.33 2.16 -9.94
CA GLY A 493 -25.77 3.32 -9.17
C GLY A 493 -25.30 3.37 -7.71
N GLY A 494 -24.92 2.23 -7.13
CA GLY A 494 -24.30 2.10 -5.81
C GLY A 494 -22.92 1.47 -5.90
N ASP A 495 -22.53 0.71 -4.87
CA ASP A 495 -21.29 -0.08 -4.88
C ASP A 495 -21.39 -1.27 -5.85
N ASP A 496 -20.32 -1.57 -6.59
CA ASP A 496 -20.32 -2.74 -7.48
C ASP A 496 -20.37 -4.04 -6.67
N ILE A 497 -19.55 -4.11 -5.61
CA ILE A 497 -19.52 -5.19 -4.64
C ILE A 497 -19.54 -4.61 -3.23
N LEU A 498 -20.65 -4.78 -2.52
CA LEU A 498 -20.78 -4.50 -1.09
C LEU A 498 -20.82 -5.82 -0.31
N LEU A 499 -19.82 -6.04 0.54
CA LEU A 499 -19.74 -7.20 1.43
C LEU A 499 -19.73 -6.71 2.89
N THR A 500 -20.74 -7.11 3.66
CA THR A 500 -20.91 -6.67 5.06
C THR A 500 -20.83 -7.85 6.02
N SER A 501 -20.06 -7.71 7.10
CA SER A 501 -19.90 -8.74 8.13
C SER A 501 -20.11 -8.18 9.56
N THR A 502 -21.36 -8.05 10.01
CA THR A 502 -21.70 -7.30 11.26
C THR A 502 -21.63 -8.09 12.57
N THR A 503 -20.83 -9.14 12.61
CA THR A 503 -20.85 -10.13 13.69
C THR A 503 -19.91 -9.80 14.86
N SER A 504 -20.43 -9.87 16.09
CA SER A 504 -19.63 -9.92 17.33
C SER A 504 -19.44 -11.35 17.85
N GLU A 505 -19.56 -12.35 16.96
CA GLU A 505 -19.68 -13.75 17.37
C GLU A 505 -18.36 -14.40 17.76
N THR A 506 -18.45 -15.34 18.70
CA THR A 506 -17.27 -16.07 19.23
C THR A 506 -16.64 -17.03 18.22
N THR A 507 -17.40 -17.47 17.22
CA THR A 507 -16.94 -18.39 16.17
C THR A 507 -17.22 -17.80 14.79
N ILE A 508 -16.16 -17.53 14.04
CA ILE A 508 -16.21 -16.89 12.72
C ILE A 508 -15.56 -17.80 11.67
N SER A 509 -16.31 -18.13 10.62
CA SER A 509 -15.88 -18.92 9.46
C SER A 509 -16.07 -18.12 8.18
N HIS A 510 -15.12 -17.23 7.88
CA HIS A 510 -15.14 -16.39 6.69
C HIS A 510 -13.99 -16.73 5.73
N ALA A 511 -14.27 -16.66 4.43
CA ALA A 511 -13.30 -16.89 3.36
C ALA A 511 -13.73 -16.16 2.07
N THR A 512 -13.41 -14.87 1.97
CA THR A 512 -13.77 -14.03 0.82
C THR A 512 -12.70 -14.10 -0.27
N ALA A 513 -13.11 -14.42 -1.49
CA ALA A 513 -12.24 -14.36 -2.67
C ALA A 513 -12.93 -13.63 -3.82
N ILE A 514 -12.28 -12.61 -4.36
CA ILE A 514 -12.74 -11.80 -5.48
C ILE A 514 -11.66 -11.86 -6.56
N SER A 515 -12.01 -12.10 -7.82
CA SER A 515 -11.04 -12.11 -8.90
C SER A 515 -11.59 -11.69 -10.27
N ASN A 516 -10.70 -11.17 -11.12
CA ASN A 516 -11.00 -10.80 -12.50
C ASN A 516 -12.21 -9.86 -12.59
N ILE A 517 -12.11 -8.72 -11.91
CA ILE A 517 -13.16 -7.72 -11.84
C ILE A 517 -12.77 -6.55 -12.74
N THR A 518 -13.70 -6.15 -13.61
CA THR A 518 -13.58 -4.91 -14.38
C THR A 518 -14.79 -4.04 -14.06
N SER A 519 -14.56 -2.82 -13.60
CA SER A 519 -15.62 -1.86 -13.30
C SER A 519 -15.42 -0.55 -14.05
N THR A 520 -16.47 -0.06 -14.70
CA THR A 520 -16.48 1.23 -15.39
C THR A 520 -17.69 2.07 -15.00
N ASN A 521 -17.51 3.40 -14.93
CA ASN A 521 -18.60 4.39 -14.79
C ASN A 521 -19.54 4.20 -13.58
N GLY A 522 -19.14 3.48 -12.52
CA GLY A 522 -19.93 3.33 -11.30
C GLY A 522 -20.18 4.67 -10.58
N HIS A 523 -21.19 4.71 -9.72
CA HIS A 523 -21.53 5.87 -8.88
C HIS A 523 -21.20 5.65 -7.40
N GLY A 524 -20.87 4.44 -6.98
CA GLY A 524 -20.44 4.10 -5.62
C GLY A 524 -18.99 3.62 -5.56
N VAL A 525 -18.71 2.70 -4.65
CA VAL A 525 -17.39 2.07 -4.48
C VAL A 525 -17.31 0.78 -5.30
N GLY A 526 -16.18 0.52 -5.96
CA GLY A 526 -15.98 -0.74 -6.68
C GLY A 526 -16.10 -1.96 -5.75
N ILE A 527 -15.26 -2.03 -4.72
CA ILE A 527 -15.32 -3.07 -3.70
C ILE A 527 -15.38 -2.40 -2.33
N ASN A 528 -16.50 -2.57 -1.63
CA ASN A 528 -16.74 -2.06 -0.30
C ASN A 528 -16.82 -3.21 0.70
N LEU A 529 -15.79 -3.34 1.53
CA LEU A 529 -15.67 -4.35 2.59
C LEU A 529 -15.97 -3.70 3.94
N VAL A 530 -17.11 -4.04 4.52
CA VAL A 530 -17.60 -3.46 5.78
C VAL A 530 -17.49 -4.49 6.90
N GLN A 531 -16.76 -4.11 7.97
CA GLN A 531 -16.53 -4.92 9.16
C GLN A 531 -15.91 -6.30 8.82
N ASN A 532 -14.89 -6.31 7.96
CA ASN A 532 -14.22 -7.54 7.54
C ASN A 532 -13.56 -8.23 8.76
N GLN A 533 -13.96 -9.48 9.05
CA GLN A 533 -13.52 -10.18 10.27
C GLN A 533 -12.38 -11.17 10.04
N ARG A 534 -12.18 -11.66 8.81
CA ARG A 534 -11.05 -12.53 8.42
C ARG A 534 -10.46 -12.11 7.09
N ALA A 535 -9.43 -12.84 6.64
CA ALA A 535 -8.73 -12.53 5.40
C ALA A 535 -9.66 -12.53 4.18
N ALA A 536 -9.56 -11.48 3.36
CA ALA A 536 -10.16 -11.38 2.03
C ALA A 536 -9.04 -11.27 0.97
N THR A 537 -9.23 -11.94 -0.17
CA THR A 537 -8.30 -11.89 -1.31
C THR A 537 -8.99 -11.28 -2.52
N ILE A 538 -8.31 -10.35 -3.19
CA ILE A 538 -8.78 -9.65 -4.39
C ILE A 538 -7.66 -9.77 -5.43
N ASN A 539 -7.95 -10.36 -6.59
CA ASN A 539 -6.96 -10.58 -7.65
C ASN A 539 -7.43 -10.04 -9.00
N ASN A 540 -6.61 -9.25 -9.69
CA ASN A 540 -6.94 -8.71 -11.02
C ASN A 540 -8.22 -7.83 -10.97
N PHE A 541 -8.12 -6.69 -10.30
CA PHE A 541 -9.20 -5.72 -10.14
C PHE A 541 -8.87 -4.41 -10.86
N ASP A 542 -9.55 -4.19 -11.98
CA ASP A 542 -9.48 -2.95 -12.75
C ASP A 542 -10.72 -2.10 -12.47
N TRP A 543 -10.50 -0.84 -12.12
CA TRP A 543 -11.55 0.11 -11.80
C TRP A 543 -11.34 1.44 -12.51
N ASN A 544 -12.36 1.87 -13.24
CA ASN A 544 -12.44 3.20 -13.84
C ASN A 544 -13.73 3.89 -13.38
N GLY A 545 -13.62 4.72 -12.35
CA GLY A 545 -14.76 5.44 -11.77
C GLY A 545 -15.37 6.53 -12.68
N GLY A 546 -14.84 6.75 -13.88
CA GLY A 546 -15.31 7.81 -14.78
C GLY A 546 -15.26 9.17 -14.08
N THR A 547 -16.40 9.87 -14.01
CA THR A 547 -16.54 11.13 -13.26
C THR A 547 -17.50 11.03 -12.06
N THR A 548 -17.97 9.83 -11.74
CA THR A 548 -19.08 9.60 -10.78
C THR A 548 -18.72 8.66 -9.65
N GLY A 549 -17.74 7.78 -9.83
CA GLY A 549 -17.39 6.77 -8.83
C GLY A 549 -16.84 7.39 -7.54
N LEU A 550 -17.25 6.84 -6.39
CA LEU A 550 -16.83 7.31 -5.07
C LEU A 550 -15.56 6.63 -4.57
N GLY A 551 -15.20 5.46 -5.09
CA GLY A 551 -13.86 4.91 -4.89
C GLY A 551 -13.68 3.50 -5.42
N ALA A 552 -12.45 2.99 -5.45
CA ALA A 552 -12.20 1.65 -5.98
C ALA A 552 -12.28 0.57 -4.90
N LEU A 553 -11.54 0.71 -3.81
CA LEU A 553 -11.52 -0.23 -2.70
C LEU A 553 -11.71 0.51 -1.37
N ARG A 554 -12.73 0.13 -0.60
CA ARG A 554 -12.95 0.59 0.77
C ARG A 554 -12.86 -0.57 1.75
N ILE A 555 -12.12 -0.37 2.83
CA ILE A 555 -12.01 -1.31 3.96
C ILE A 555 -12.41 -0.54 5.21
N PHE A 556 -13.63 -0.79 5.68
CA PHE A 556 -14.23 -0.10 6.80
C PHE A 556 -14.33 -1.02 8.01
N GLU A 557 -13.80 -0.59 9.17
CA GLU A 557 -13.91 -1.30 10.45
C GLU A 557 -13.38 -2.76 10.43
N ALA A 558 -12.33 -3.04 9.65
CA ALA A 558 -11.73 -4.37 9.63
C ALA A 558 -10.98 -4.65 10.95
N GLY A 559 -11.40 -5.70 11.66
CA GLY A 559 -10.72 -6.15 12.89
C GLY A 559 -9.32 -6.71 12.62
N THR A 560 -8.54 -7.04 13.64
CA THR A 560 -7.11 -7.44 13.50
C THR A 560 -6.86 -8.65 12.60
N GLN A 561 -7.85 -9.53 12.41
CA GLN A 561 -7.80 -10.69 11.51
C GLN A 561 -8.37 -10.40 10.11
N GLY A 562 -9.00 -9.23 9.91
CA GLY A 562 -9.66 -8.78 8.70
C GLY A 562 -8.72 -8.31 7.58
N THR A 563 -7.58 -8.98 7.41
CA THR A 563 -6.55 -8.60 6.43
C THR A 563 -7.13 -8.62 5.01
N VAL A 564 -6.73 -7.69 4.16
CA VAL A 564 -7.14 -7.66 2.75
C VAL A 564 -5.88 -7.70 1.89
N THR A 565 -5.85 -8.63 0.93
CA THR A 565 -4.76 -8.71 -0.06
C THR A 565 -5.32 -8.39 -1.43
N LEU A 566 -4.90 -7.26 -2.02
CA LEU A 566 -5.10 -6.93 -3.43
C LEU A 566 -3.83 -7.27 -4.20
N SER A 567 -3.92 -8.15 -5.19
CA SER A 567 -2.78 -8.54 -6.02
C SER A 567 -3.15 -8.67 -7.50
N ASN A 568 -2.15 -8.81 -8.37
CA ASN A 568 -2.36 -9.28 -9.73
C ASN A 568 -1.57 -10.59 -9.92
N SER A 569 -2.24 -11.62 -10.42
CA SER A 569 -1.70 -12.98 -10.59
C SER A 569 -1.49 -13.37 -12.06
N ALA A 570 -2.00 -12.56 -13.00
CA ALA A 570 -1.81 -12.80 -14.43
C ALA A 570 -0.46 -12.21 -14.87
N ASN A 571 0.41 -13.05 -15.43
CA ASN A 571 1.74 -12.65 -15.91
C ASN A 571 1.69 -11.40 -16.82
N ALA A 572 2.06 -10.24 -16.26
CA ALA A 572 2.44 -8.96 -16.90
C ALA A 572 1.43 -7.80 -16.95
N ASP A 573 0.21 -7.93 -16.41
CA ASP A 573 -0.69 -6.77 -16.29
C ASP A 573 -0.75 -6.30 -14.82
N ASP A 574 -0.92 -5.00 -14.60
CA ASP A 574 -1.10 -4.38 -13.27
C ASP A 574 -2.59 -4.14 -13.02
N ASN A 575 -3.05 -4.14 -11.77
CA ASN A 575 -4.38 -3.61 -11.43
C ASN A 575 -4.41 -2.12 -11.78
N ILE A 576 -5.32 -1.67 -12.64
CA ILE A 576 -5.44 -0.27 -13.04
C ILE A 576 -6.63 0.36 -12.30
N ILE A 577 -6.34 1.36 -11.47
CA ILE A 577 -7.34 2.14 -10.73
C ILE A 577 -7.29 3.60 -11.18
N THR A 578 -8.39 4.12 -11.72
CA THR A 578 -8.43 5.49 -12.28
C THR A 578 -9.78 6.18 -12.20
N GLY A 579 -9.80 7.51 -12.26
CA GLY A 579 -11.01 8.34 -12.38
C GLY A 579 -11.75 8.55 -11.06
N GLY A 580 -13.06 8.76 -11.16
CA GLY A 580 -13.96 9.01 -10.03
C GLY A 580 -14.43 10.47 -9.91
N GLN A 581 -15.36 10.69 -8.98
CA GLN A 581 -15.91 12.01 -8.66
C GLN A 581 -14.85 12.97 -8.12
N VAL A 582 -14.80 14.17 -8.71
CA VAL A 582 -13.83 15.21 -8.33
C VAL A 582 -14.02 15.64 -6.87
N GLY A 583 -12.95 15.59 -6.08
CA GLY A 583 -12.89 16.06 -4.70
C GLY A 583 -13.42 15.08 -3.64
N THR A 584 -13.93 13.91 -4.03
CA THR A 584 -14.50 12.94 -3.08
C THR A 584 -14.09 11.50 -3.33
N ALA A 585 -13.65 11.15 -4.54
CA ALA A 585 -13.28 9.77 -4.86
C ALA A 585 -11.99 9.31 -4.16
N TYR A 586 -11.76 8.01 -4.08
CA TYR A 586 -10.48 7.46 -3.63
C TYR A 586 -10.12 6.15 -4.32
N ALA A 587 -8.84 5.84 -4.47
CA ALA A 587 -8.47 4.51 -4.97
C ALA A 587 -8.60 3.50 -3.84
N ILE A 588 -7.96 3.77 -2.69
CA ILE A 588 -7.98 2.89 -1.52
C ILE A 588 -8.34 3.72 -0.30
N SER A 589 -9.36 3.30 0.44
CA SER A 589 -9.72 3.88 1.74
C SER A 589 -9.64 2.83 2.84
N LEU A 590 -8.87 3.15 3.89
CA LEU A 590 -8.78 2.38 5.13
C LEU A 590 -9.41 3.21 6.26
N GLU A 591 -10.51 2.74 6.83
CA GLU A 591 -11.27 3.51 7.81
C GLU A 591 -11.48 2.69 9.08
N ASN A 592 -11.00 3.21 10.23
CA ASN A 592 -11.09 2.58 11.54
C ASN A 592 -10.69 1.08 11.52
N SER A 593 -9.66 0.75 10.75
CA SER A 593 -9.18 -0.63 10.63
C SER A 593 -8.02 -0.88 11.59
N ALA A 594 -7.87 -2.13 12.06
CA ALA A 594 -6.76 -2.59 12.89
C ALA A 594 -5.96 -3.75 12.25
N ALA A 595 -6.24 -4.07 10.99
CA ALA A 595 -5.61 -5.18 10.26
C ALA A 595 -4.36 -4.74 9.50
N THR A 596 -3.60 -5.73 9.02
CA THR A 596 -2.54 -5.51 8.03
C THR A 596 -3.07 -5.83 6.63
N HIS A 597 -3.05 -4.85 5.75
CA HIS A 597 -3.47 -4.94 4.36
C HIS A 597 -2.26 -4.96 3.43
N THR A 598 -2.37 -5.69 2.33
CA THR A 598 -1.31 -5.81 1.33
C THR A 598 -1.89 -5.48 -0.04
N VAL A 599 -1.24 -4.58 -0.76
CA VAL A 599 -1.62 -4.16 -2.10
C VAL A 599 -0.38 -4.27 -2.97
N THR A 600 -0.43 -5.09 -4.01
CA THR A 600 0.72 -5.38 -4.87
C THR A 600 0.29 -5.41 -6.33
N GLY A 601 1.17 -4.98 -7.24
CA GLY A 601 0.85 -4.99 -8.67
C GLY A 601 -0.27 -4.01 -9.02
N THR A 602 -0.28 -2.81 -8.43
CA THR A 602 -1.35 -1.82 -8.60
C THR A 602 -0.83 -0.48 -9.08
N LYS A 603 -1.46 0.07 -10.11
CA LYS A 603 -1.26 1.42 -10.64
C LYS A 603 -2.48 2.28 -10.34
N ILE A 604 -2.29 3.34 -9.57
CA ILE A 604 -3.30 4.35 -9.28
C ILE A 604 -3.02 5.58 -10.15
N GLN A 605 -3.98 5.99 -10.97
CA GLN A 605 -3.78 7.03 -11.98
C GLN A 605 -4.93 8.03 -12.02
N GLN A 606 -4.62 9.32 -11.89
CA GLN A 606 -5.59 10.42 -12.12
C GLN A 606 -6.91 10.22 -11.37
N MET A 607 -6.83 9.94 -10.07
CA MET A 607 -8.01 9.84 -9.21
C MET A 607 -8.74 11.17 -9.10
N GLY A 608 -10.07 11.13 -9.10
CA GLY A 608 -10.91 12.31 -8.95
C GLY A 608 -10.79 12.97 -7.56
N GLY A 609 -10.53 12.18 -6.51
CA GLY A 609 -10.21 12.61 -5.15
C GLY A 609 -8.82 12.11 -4.72
N ASP A 610 -8.63 11.90 -3.42
CA ASP A 610 -7.33 11.46 -2.88
C ASP A 610 -6.97 10.04 -3.34
N SER A 611 -5.70 9.77 -3.67
CA SER A 611 -5.34 8.42 -4.14
C SER A 611 -5.49 7.38 -3.03
N ILE A 612 -4.87 7.60 -1.87
CA ILE A 612 -5.05 6.75 -0.69
C ILE A 612 -5.53 7.58 0.49
N VAL A 613 -6.58 7.09 1.16
CA VAL A 613 -7.16 7.68 2.37
C VAL A 613 -7.00 6.69 3.52
N VAL A 614 -6.49 7.17 4.65
CA VAL A 614 -6.43 6.42 5.91
C VAL A 614 -7.05 7.28 6.99
N ASN A 615 -8.14 6.84 7.60
CA ASN A 615 -8.88 7.61 8.59
C ASN A 615 -9.10 6.78 9.85
N ASP A 616 -8.45 7.17 10.94
CA ASP A 616 -8.48 6.51 12.25
C ASP A 616 -7.94 5.06 12.21
N GLY A 617 -7.85 4.42 13.37
CA GLY A 617 -7.44 3.04 13.55
C GLY A 617 -5.93 2.81 13.60
N ALA A 618 -5.56 1.53 13.57
CA ALA A 618 -4.18 1.05 13.68
C ALA A 618 -3.79 0.18 12.46
N ALA A 619 -4.41 0.45 11.30
CA ALA A 619 -4.24 -0.35 10.11
C ALA A 619 -2.81 -0.27 9.58
N ASN A 620 -2.22 -1.40 9.20
CA ASN A 620 -0.99 -1.40 8.42
C ASN A 620 -1.31 -1.55 6.93
N LEU A 621 -0.59 -0.83 6.07
CA LEU A 621 -0.67 -0.99 4.62
C LEU A 621 0.71 -1.26 4.04
N ASN A 622 0.87 -2.41 3.38
CA ASN A 622 2.02 -2.69 2.54
C ASN A 622 1.64 -2.45 1.08
N PHE A 623 2.00 -1.30 0.53
CA PHE A 623 1.71 -0.92 -0.86
C PHE A 623 2.95 -1.11 -1.74
N THR A 624 2.84 -1.97 -2.75
CA THR A 624 3.82 -2.15 -3.82
C THR A 624 3.17 -1.82 -5.16
N GLY A 625 3.40 -0.60 -5.64
CA GLY A 625 2.60 -0.01 -6.71
C GLY A 625 3.24 1.24 -7.32
N GLU A 626 2.45 1.92 -8.13
CA GLU A 626 2.77 3.26 -8.66
C GLU A 626 1.53 4.14 -8.49
N ILE A 627 1.72 5.34 -7.93
CA ILE A 627 0.69 6.38 -7.83
C ILE A 627 1.11 7.55 -8.72
N SER A 628 0.33 7.82 -9.77
CA SER A 628 0.59 8.91 -10.73
C SER A 628 -0.56 9.91 -10.76
N GLN A 629 -0.26 11.17 -10.45
CA GLN A 629 -1.23 12.25 -10.42
C GLN A 629 -0.69 13.49 -11.12
N THR A 630 -1.10 13.70 -12.38
CA THR A 630 -0.50 14.76 -13.22
C THR A 630 -1.48 15.83 -13.69
N THR A 631 -2.79 15.61 -13.53
CA THR A 631 -3.81 16.59 -13.94
C THR A 631 -4.78 16.97 -12.83
N ASN A 632 -4.87 16.18 -11.76
CA ASN A 632 -5.88 16.37 -10.71
C ASN A 632 -5.29 17.05 -9.48
N ALA A 633 -6.11 17.88 -8.81
CA ALA A 633 -5.68 18.79 -7.76
C ALA A 633 -5.89 18.25 -6.32
N GLN A 634 -5.89 16.94 -6.13
CA GLN A 634 -6.21 16.27 -4.85
C GLN A 634 -4.94 15.73 -4.17
N SER A 635 -5.07 15.07 -3.02
CA SER A 635 -3.90 14.52 -2.31
C SER A 635 -3.46 13.17 -2.88
N VAL A 636 -2.16 12.90 -2.85
CA VAL A 636 -1.65 11.54 -3.10
C VAL A 636 -2.00 10.63 -1.93
N LEU A 637 -1.70 11.09 -0.71
CA LEU A 637 -1.97 10.38 0.53
C LEU A 637 -2.62 11.34 1.51
N SER A 638 -3.71 10.90 2.13
CA SER A 638 -4.38 11.62 3.21
C SER A 638 -4.52 10.69 4.42
N VAL A 639 -3.85 11.05 5.51
CA VAL A 639 -3.94 10.34 6.79
C VAL A 639 -4.58 11.25 7.82
N THR A 640 -5.69 10.79 8.43
CA THR A 640 -6.49 11.57 9.37
C THR A 640 -6.87 10.78 10.63
N GLY A 641 -7.26 11.49 11.68
CA GLY A 641 -8.10 10.96 12.77
C GLY A 641 -7.40 10.06 13.78
N GLY A 642 -6.11 10.29 14.06
CA GLY A 642 -5.34 9.57 15.06
C GLY A 642 -4.84 8.21 14.58
N HIS A 643 -4.56 8.05 13.27
CA HIS A 643 -4.06 6.77 12.75
C HIS A 643 -2.72 6.41 13.41
N THR A 644 -2.60 5.20 13.96
CA THR A 644 -1.42 4.73 14.72
C THR A 644 -0.66 3.57 14.05
N GLY A 645 -1.13 3.10 12.90
CA GLY A 645 -0.56 1.95 12.19
C GLY A 645 0.67 2.30 11.35
N THR A 646 1.15 1.36 10.54
CA THR A 646 2.29 1.55 9.63
C THR A 646 1.88 1.51 8.16
N LEU A 647 2.18 2.55 7.40
CA LEU A 647 2.01 2.58 5.95
C LEU A 647 3.40 2.48 5.29
N THR A 648 3.62 1.46 4.46
CA THR A 648 4.87 1.23 3.72
C THR A 648 4.61 1.28 2.22
N PHE A 649 5.39 2.10 1.51
CA PHE A 649 5.28 2.34 0.08
C PHE A 649 6.56 1.91 -0.63
N VAL A 650 6.41 0.97 -1.58
CA VAL A 650 7.48 0.36 -2.37
C VAL A 650 7.15 0.51 -3.86
N GLU A 651 8.14 0.79 -4.69
CA GLU A 651 7.94 0.89 -6.14
C GLU A 651 7.55 -0.45 -6.78
N LEU A 652 6.68 -0.40 -7.78
CA LEU A 652 6.25 -1.59 -8.55
C LEU A 652 7.31 -2.07 -9.54
N THR A 653 7.89 -1.12 -10.27
CA THR A 653 8.93 -1.37 -11.28
C THR A 653 10.20 -0.68 -10.84
N ALA A 654 11.30 -1.40 -10.83
CA ALA A 654 12.58 -0.89 -10.35
C ALA A 654 12.98 0.42 -11.06
N ASN A 655 13.32 1.45 -10.28
CA ASN A 655 13.71 2.81 -10.69
C ASN A 655 12.61 3.67 -11.34
N ASN A 656 11.32 3.33 -11.17
CA ASN A 656 10.23 4.19 -11.64
C ASN A 656 9.68 5.10 -10.52
N GLY A 657 10.03 4.82 -9.27
CA GLY A 657 9.44 5.48 -8.11
C GLY A 657 8.06 4.94 -7.75
N VAL A 658 7.64 5.19 -6.51
CA VAL A 658 6.33 4.77 -6.00
C VAL A 658 5.26 5.84 -6.19
N ILE A 659 5.66 7.12 -6.19
CA ILE A 659 4.77 8.27 -6.31
C ILE A 659 5.34 9.26 -7.32
N ASN A 660 4.50 9.72 -8.25
CA ASN A 660 4.78 10.80 -9.17
C ASN A 660 3.58 11.75 -9.25
N ALA A 661 3.65 12.87 -8.53
CA ALA A 661 2.61 13.90 -8.54
C ALA A 661 3.14 15.22 -9.11
N THR A 662 2.44 15.78 -10.11
CA THR A 662 2.80 17.07 -10.73
C THR A 662 1.81 18.21 -10.43
N THR A 663 0.73 17.91 -9.70
CA THR A 663 -0.36 18.84 -9.35
C THR A 663 -1.05 18.39 -8.06
N GLY A 664 -1.82 19.28 -7.42
CA GLY A 664 -2.59 18.95 -6.22
C GLY A 664 -1.74 18.94 -4.95
N ASP A 665 -2.31 18.45 -3.86
CA ASP A 665 -1.57 18.22 -2.62
C ASP A 665 -0.76 16.92 -2.72
N GLY A 666 0.39 16.87 -2.07
CA GLY A 666 1.23 15.67 -2.00
C GLY A 666 0.75 14.75 -0.90
N LEU A 667 1.51 14.71 0.20
CA LEU A 667 1.30 13.83 1.35
C LEU A 667 0.77 14.66 2.52
N GLN A 668 -0.44 14.35 2.96
CA GLN A 668 -1.15 15.06 4.02
C GLN A 668 -1.27 14.16 5.25
N PHE A 669 -0.78 14.65 6.39
CA PHE A 669 -0.78 13.98 7.68
C PHE A 669 -1.44 14.94 8.69
N ASN A 670 -2.61 14.57 9.17
CA ASN A 670 -3.45 15.42 10.01
C ASN A 670 -3.92 14.60 11.20
N ASP A 671 -3.42 14.88 12.41
CA ASP A 671 -3.62 13.99 13.57
C ASP A 671 -3.17 12.56 13.21
N ALA A 672 -1.92 12.44 12.76
CA ALA A 672 -1.36 11.25 12.12
C ALA A 672 -0.18 10.72 12.94
N ASP A 673 -0.45 9.71 13.79
CA ASP A 673 0.44 9.25 14.87
C ASP A 673 1.21 7.96 14.54
N GLY A 674 0.98 7.40 13.36
CA GLY A 674 1.56 6.16 12.87
C GLY A 674 2.98 6.29 12.35
N ASN A 675 3.39 5.29 11.57
CA ASN A 675 4.69 5.24 10.93
C ASN A 675 4.53 5.16 9.41
N TYR A 676 5.12 6.11 8.68
CA TYR A 676 4.91 6.30 7.25
C TYR A 676 6.25 6.18 6.52
N ILE A 677 6.45 5.06 5.84
CA ILE A 677 7.73 4.67 5.24
C ILE A 677 7.60 4.66 3.71
N PHE A 678 8.47 5.42 3.05
CA PHE A 678 8.64 5.44 1.61
C PHE A 678 10.03 4.93 1.26
N THR A 679 10.11 3.70 0.75
CA THR A 679 11.40 3.02 0.53
C THR A 679 12.07 3.40 -0.79
N ASP A 680 11.29 3.90 -1.74
CA ASP A 680 11.72 4.23 -3.10
C ASP A 680 11.31 5.66 -3.45
N THR A 681 11.69 6.12 -4.64
CA THR A 681 11.56 7.52 -5.06
C THR A 681 10.11 8.03 -4.97
N VAL A 682 9.95 9.16 -4.28
CA VAL A 682 8.73 9.98 -4.22
C VAL A 682 8.98 11.30 -4.93
N THR A 683 8.37 11.50 -6.10
CA THR A 683 8.50 12.73 -6.90
C THR A 683 7.26 13.61 -6.72
N LEU A 684 7.45 14.82 -6.19
CA LEU A 684 6.41 15.82 -5.94
C LEU A 684 6.81 17.14 -6.61
N THR A 685 6.33 17.37 -7.82
CA THR A 685 6.64 18.57 -8.62
C THR A 685 5.42 19.48 -8.72
N GLY A 686 5.52 20.79 -8.48
CA GLY A 686 4.38 21.69 -8.71
C GLY A 686 3.15 21.46 -7.82
N THR A 687 3.27 20.63 -6.76
CA THR A 687 2.19 20.40 -5.79
C THR A 687 1.93 21.64 -4.94
N SER A 688 0.73 21.79 -4.39
CA SER A 688 0.41 22.91 -3.47
C SER A 688 1.16 22.79 -2.15
N GLN A 689 1.12 21.62 -1.53
CA GLN A 689 2.00 21.28 -0.41
C GLN A 689 2.56 19.88 -0.68
N ALA A 690 3.88 19.69 -0.67
CA ALA A 690 4.45 18.38 -0.94
C ALA A 690 4.30 17.45 0.28
N ILE A 691 4.68 17.92 1.47
CA ILE A 691 4.47 17.21 2.73
C ILE A 691 3.87 18.19 3.74
N ASN A 692 2.74 17.83 4.32
CA ASN A 692 2.05 18.68 5.29
C ASN A 692 1.66 17.85 6.52
N VAL A 693 2.15 18.25 7.69
CA VAL A 693 1.94 17.58 8.98
C VAL A 693 1.27 18.57 9.94
N THR A 694 0.07 18.24 10.44
CA THR A 694 -0.80 19.20 11.13
C THR A 694 -1.59 18.57 12.28
N ASN A 695 -2.26 19.41 13.07
CA ASN A 695 -3.17 19.03 14.15
C ASN A 695 -2.52 18.07 15.16
N ASP A 696 -1.36 18.48 15.68
CA ASP A 696 -0.62 17.78 16.74
C ASP A 696 -0.30 16.31 16.42
N SER A 697 0.09 16.03 15.16
CA SER A 697 0.52 14.69 14.76
C SER A 697 1.80 14.26 15.49
N ASP A 698 1.86 12.99 15.93
CA ASP A 698 3.01 12.40 16.64
C ASP A 698 3.78 11.35 15.80
N GLY A 699 3.40 11.18 14.53
CA GLY A 699 3.90 10.11 13.68
C GLY A 699 5.37 10.23 13.25
N THR A 700 5.91 9.12 12.75
CA THR A 700 7.26 9.06 12.16
C THR A 700 7.19 8.94 10.64
N LEU A 701 7.82 9.86 9.92
CA LEU A 701 7.88 9.88 8.47
C LEU A 701 9.32 9.54 8.01
N THR A 702 9.47 8.56 7.12
CA THR A 702 10.78 8.16 6.58
C THR A 702 10.74 8.13 5.05
N PHE A 703 11.60 8.94 4.43
CA PHE A 703 11.80 8.98 2.98
C PHE A 703 13.24 8.59 2.65
N GLN A 704 13.43 7.47 1.95
CA GLN A 704 14.76 7.07 1.47
C GLN A 704 15.20 7.84 0.22
N ASP A 705 14.23 8.30 -0.58
CA ASP A 705 14.46 9.14 -1.74
C ASP A 705 13.22 10.01 -2.03
N ALA A 706 13.32 11.32 -1.78
CA ALA A 706 12.28 12.29 -2.09
C ALA A 706 12.80 13.40 -3.01
N GLU A 707 12.12 13.61 -4.14
CA GLU A 707 12.39 14.68 -5.09
C GLU A 707 11.23 15.69 -5.09
N ILE A 708 11.42 16.81 -4.39
CA ILE A 708 10.42 17.88 -4.30
C ILE A 708 10.88 19.07 -5.14
N THR A 709 10.07 19.49 -6.11
CA THR A 709 10.44 20.58 -7.03
C THR A 709 9.31 21.59 -7.23
N ASP A 710 9.62 22.87 -7.04
CA ASP A 710 8.78 24.02 -7.42
C ASP A 710 7.32 23.93 -6.95
N THR A 711 7.10 23.68 -5.66
CA THR A 711 5.74 23.67 -5.09
C THR A 711 5.07 25.04 -5.22
N THR A 712 3.75 25.07 -5.35
CA THR A 712 2.99 26.34 -5.47
C THR A 712 2.65 26.95 -4.11
N GLY A 713 2.67 26.14 -3.04
CA GLY A 713 2.64 26.56 -1.64
C GLY A 713 3.84 26.02 -0.88
N THR A 714 3.77 25.96 0.45
CA THR A 714 4.88 25.49 1.28
C THR A 714 5.26 24.06 0.91
N ALA A 715 6.54 23.82 0.60
CA ALA A 715 6.99 22.49 0.20
C ALA A 715 6.84 21.49 1.35
N ILE A 716 7.36 21.82 2.53
CA ILE A 716 7.23 20.99 3.74
C ILE A 716 6.71 21.85 4.90
N ALA A 717 5.63 21.42 5.53
CA ALA A 717 5.03 22.09 6.68
C ALA A 717 4.86 21.12 7.87
N PHE A 718 5.24 21.59 9.07
CA PHE A 718 4.97 20.96 10.35
C PHE A 718 4.29 21.99 11.27
N ASP A 719 3.07 21.68 11.72
CA ASP A 719 2.24 22.57 12.52
C ASP A 719 1.82 21.90 13.84
N GLY A 720 2.61 22.10 14.89
CA GLY A 720 2.47 21.45 16.20
C GLY A 720 2.89 19.97 16.23
N GLY A 721 2.63 19.31 17.35
CA GLY A 721 2.89 17.88 17.59
C GLY A 721 4.36 17.45 17.76
N ASP A 722 4.55 16.14 17.98
CA ASP A 722 5.87 15.54 18.18
C ASP A 722 6.37 14.75 16.93
N ALA A 723 5.67 14.86 15.79
CA ALA A 723 6.00 14.12 14.58
C ALA A 723 7.45 14.32 14.14
N SER A 724 8.12 13.22 13.79
CA SER A 724 9.53 13.24 13.35
C SER A 724 9.65 12.83 11.89
N MET A 725 10.63 13.39 11.18
CA MET A 725 10.89 13.10 9.78
C MET A 725 12.37 12.85 9.51
N SER A 726 12.67 11.80 8.76
CA SER A 726 13.96 11.60 8.10
C SER A 726 13.76 11.63 6.60
N LEU A 727 14.25 12.70 5.94
CA LEU A 727 14.17 12.87 4.51
C LEU A 727 15.56 12.75 3.90
N THR A 728 15.73 11.76 3.03
CA THR A 728 16.88 11.66 2.12
C THR A 728 16.40 12.00 0.71
N GLY A 729 17.08 12.91 0.01
CA GLY A 729 16.64 13.34 -1.31
C GLY A 729 17.06 14.75 -1.67
N LYS A 730 16.22 15.47 -2.42
CA LYS A 730 16.46 16.83 -2.87
C LYS A 730 15.20 17.66 -2.94
N ILE A 731 15.27 18.88 -2.42
CA ILE A 731 14.24 19.91 -2.52
C ILE A 731 14.77 21.07 -3.37
N THR A 732 14.10 21.37 -4.48
CA THR A 732 14.44 22.50 -5.36
C THR A 732 13.27 23.48 -5.41
N GLN A 733 13.51 24.75 -5.07
CA GLN A 733 12.46 25.76 -4.99
C GLN A 733 12.85 27.03 -5.74
N THR A 734 12.26 27.26 -6.90
CA THR A 734 12.43 28.47 -7.72
C THR A 734 11.16 29.33 -7.81
N THR A 735 10.01 28.75 -7.44
CA THR A 735 8.75 29.47 -7.27
C THR A 735 8.71 30.22 -5.94
N ASN A 736 7.87 31.25 -5.85
CA ASN A 736 7.74 32.09 -4.66
C ASN A 736 6.90 31.40 -3.57
N ALA A 737 7.44 30.34 -2.98
CA ALA A 737 6.82 29.63 -1.86
C ALA A 737 7.87 29.16 -0.84
N THR A 738 7.45 28.95 0.40
CA THR A 738 8.32 28.56 1.51
C THR A 738 8.85 27.13 1.29
N VAL A 739 10.12 26.88 1.63
CA VAL A 739 10.72 25.53 1.53
C VAL A 739 10.30 24.70 2.74
N LEU A 740 10.56 25.21 3.93
CA LEU A 740 10.22 24.56 5.19
C LEU A 740 9.56 25.58 6.11
N ASN A 741 8.41 25.21 6.66
CA ASN A 741 7.70 25.99 7.67
C ASN A 741 7.43 25.09 8.88
N VAL A 742 7.97 25.45 10.05
CA VAL A 742 7.72 24.74 11.31
C VAL A 742 7.11 25.71 12.31
N THR A 743 5.93 25.38 12.82
CA THR A 743 5.12 26.27 13.65
C THR A 743 4.49 25.58 14.86
N ASN A 744 3.95 26.39 15.78
CA ASN A 744 3.01 25.98 16.85
C ASN A 744 3.54 24.89 17.80
N GLU A 745 4.75 25.04 18.31
CA GLU A 745 5.39 24.18 19.33
C GLU A 745 5.71 22.76 18.84
N HIS A 746 6.06 22.60 17.56
CA HIS A 746 6.56 21.32 17.07
C HIS A 746 7.82 20.88 17.85
N ASN A 747 7.79 19.70 18.49
CA ASN A 747 8.90 19.19 19.31
C ASN A 747 9.67 18.02 18.67
N GLY A 748 9.21 17.53 17.52
CA GLY A 748 9.80 16.38 16.84
C GLY A 748 11.19 16.64 16.25
N THR A 749 11.83 15.60 15.72
CA THR A 749 13.12 15.72 15.02
C THR A 749 12.92 15.71 13.51
N LEU A 750 13.41 16.74 12.82
CA LEU A 750 13.44 16.82 11.36
C LEU A 750 14.89 16.70 10.86
N THR A 751 15.19 15.64 10.12
CA THR A 751 16.52 15.37 9.55
C THR A 751 16.48 15.39 8.03
N PHE A 752 17.41 16.13 7.42
CA PHE A 752 17.56 16.31 5.98
C PHE A 752 18.93 15.81 5.51
N ASN A 753 18.92 14.85 4.59
CA ASN A 753 20.11 14.26 3.98
C ASN A 753 20.05 14.33 2.45
N GLU A 754 21.21 14.41 1.78
CA GLU A 754 21.32 14.26 0.33
C GLU A 754 21.34 12.78 -0.07
N LEU A 755 20.74 12.45 -1.22
CA LEU A 755 20.83 11.09 -1.77
C LEU A 755 22.20 10.80 -2.41
N THR A 756 22.74 11.80 -3.11
CA THR A 756 24.01 11.71 -3.84
C THR A 756 25.00 12.67 -3.23
N ALA A 757 26.21 12.19 -2.93
CA ALA A 757 27.26 12.99 -2.30
C ALA A 757 27.56 14.29 -3.07
N ASN A 758 27.53 15.42 -2.36
CA ASN A 758 27.73 16.80 -2.83
C ASN A 758 26.64 17.35 -3.77
N ALA A 759 25.45 16.75 -3.80
CA ALA A 759 24.31 17.29 -4.56
C ALA A 759 23.57 18.40 -3.81
N GLY A 760 23.67 18.40 -2.47
CA GLY A 760 22.88 19.24 -1.57
C GLY A 760 21.44 18.72 -1.40
N VAL A 761 20.87 18.96 -0.22
CA VAL A 761 19.50 18.53 0.11
C VAL A 761 18.47 19.61 -0.21
N ILE A 762 18.85 20.89 -0.16
CA ILE A 762 17.95 22.02 -0.46
C ILE A 762 18.64 23.01 -1.40
N ASN A 763 17.94 23.43 -2.46
CA ASN A 763 18.34 24.51 -3.34
C ASN A 763 17.15 25.47 -3.58
N ALA A 764 17.15 26.61 -2.91
CA ALA A 764 16.08 27.60 -3.01
C ALA A 764 16.61 28.91 -3.61
N THR A 765 15.98 29.38 -4.69
CA THR A 765 16.33 30.65 -5.36
C THR A 765 15.24 31.73 -5.22
N ASN A 766 14.10 31.38 -4.62
CA ASN A 766 12.96 32.25 -4.40
C ASN A 766 12.08 31.72 -3.25
N GLY A 767 11.08 32.50 -2.82
CA GLY A 767 10.25 32.17 -1.66
C GLY A 767 10.96 32.43 -0.33
N ASN A 768 10.33 32.11 0.80
CA ASN A 768 10.83 32.53 2.13
C ASN A 768 11.99 31.69 2.66
N GLY A 769 12.36 30.56 2.04
CA GLY A 769 13.40 29.68 2.56
C GLY A 769 12.92 28.86 3.76
N LEU A 770 13.66 28.92 4.88
CA LEU A 770 13.46 28.12 6.09
C LEU A 770 12.89 28.97 7.22
N GLN A 771 11.68 28.65 7.67
CA GLN A 771 10.91 29.42 8.64
C GLN A 771 10.58 28.56 9.87
N PHE A 772 10.94 29.06 11.04
CA PHE A 772 10.74 28.42 12.33
C PHE A 772 10.09 29.44 13.29
N ASP A 773 8.83 29.23 13.65
CA ASP A 773 8.08 30.13 14.53
C ASP A 773 7.46 29.32 15.69
N ASN A 774 8.01 29.47 16.90
CA ASN A 774 7.69 28.63 18.05
C ASN A 774 7.96 27.15 17.73
N ALA A 775 9.19 26.84 17.33
CA ALA A 775 9.61 25.54 16.83
C ALA A 775 10.60 24.94 17.83
N ASN A 776 10.17 23.96 18.62
CA ASN A 776 10.84 23.47 19.84
C ASN A 776 11.76 22.25 19.65
N GLY A 777 11.64 21.57 18.52
CA GLY A 777 12.30 20.30 18.25
C GLY A 777 13.79 20.38 17.90
N ALA A 778 14.24 19.35 17.19
CA ALA A 778 15.61 19.24 16.66
C ALA A 778 15.60 19.29 15.13
N TYR A 779 16.26 20.28 14.56
CA TYR A 779 16.28 20.53 13.12
C TYR A 779 17.71 20.34 12.60
N ILE A 780 17.91 19.26 11.86
CA ILE A 780 19.23 18.75 11.49
C ILE A 780 19.35 18.69 9.96
N PHE A 781 20.26 19.50 9.41
CA PHE A 781 20.61 19.52 8.00
C PHE A 781 22.03 18.98 7.87
N ASN A 782 22.13 17.69 7.56
CA ASN A 782 23.42 16.98 7.51
C ASN A 782 24.23 17.35 6.27
N ASP A 783 23.56 17.78 5.19
CA ASP A 783 24.17 18.09 3.90
C ASP A 783 23.84 19.51 3.44
N LYS A 784 24.48 19.93 2.34
CA LYS A 784 24.47 21.31 1.85
C LYS A 784 23.05 21.85 1.62
N VAL A 785 22.78 23.03 2.18
CA VAL A 785 21.62 23.87 1.90
C VAL A 785 22.08 25.09 1.11
N THR A 786 21.45 25.40 -0.03
CA THR A 786 21.71 26.61 -0.83
C THR A 786 20.50 27.52 -0.81
N LEU A 787 20.66 28.76 -0.35
CA LEU A 787 19.64 29.80 -0.32
C LEU A 787 20.15 31.02 -1.11
N ALA A 788 19.63 31.22 -2.32
CA ALA A 788 20.09 32.30 -3.20
C ALA A 788 18.95 33.27 -3.57
N GLY A 789 19.28 34.54 -3.78
CA GLY A 789 18.35 35.56 -4.23
C GLY A 789 17.82 36.46 -3.11
N ALA A 790 16.65 37.05 -3.33
CA ALA A 790 16.18 38.18 -2.51
C ALA A 790 15.31 37.81 -1.31
N THR A 791 14.76 36.60 -1.28
CA THR A 791 13.74 36.19 -0.30
C THR A 791 14.09 34.94 0.49
N PRO A 792 14.86 33.95 -0.03
CA PRO A 792 15.21 32.77 0.78
C PRO A 792 16.12 33.18 1.93
N VAL A 793 15.66 32.92 3.15
CA VAL A 793 16.37 33.26 4.40
C VAL A 793 16.23 32.12 5.40
N ILE A 794 17.02 32.17 6.47
CA ILE A 794 16.78 31.40 7.69
C ILE A 794 16.16 32.35 8.71
N ASN A 795 14.96 32.03 9.19
CA ASN A 795 14.26 32.84 10.18
C ASN A 795 13.81 31.96 11.34
N VAL A 796 14.27 32.30 12.54
CA VAL A 796 13.93 31.63 13.80
C VAL A 796 13.31 32.66 14.75
N ASN A 797 12.09 32.42 15.19
CA ASN A 797 11.35 33.24 16.13
C ASN A 797 10.64 32.36 17.17
N ALA A 798 11.19 32.23 18.39
CA ALA A 798 11.01 31.02 19.20
C ALA A 798 10.78 31.30 20.70
N ALA A 799 9.62 31.89 21.04
CA ALA A 799 9.37 32.61 22.30
C ALA A 799 9.70 31.87 23.61
N ASP A 800 9.71 30.53 23.65
CA ASP A 800 9.98 29.71 24.84
C ASP A 800 10.66 28.36 24.48
N ASP A 801 11.54 28.34 23.47
CA ASP A 801 11.88 27.10 22.77
C ASP A 801 13.22 26.48 23.18
N ALA A 802 13.22 25.24 23.67
CA ALA A 802 14.43 24.44 23.91
C ALA A 802 15.05 23.86 22.62
N ALA A 803 14.87 24.52 21.48
CA ALA A 803 15.19 23.97 20.17
C ALA A 803 16.69 23.85 19.89
N THR A 804 17.03 22.91 19.01
CA THR A 804 18.38 22.75 18.49
C THR A 804 18.40 22.81 16.97
N PHE A 805 19.31 23.62 16.42
CA PHE A 805 19.53 23.78 14.99
C PHE A 805 20.96 23.39 14.65
N THR A 806 21.13 22.46 13.73
CA THR A 806 22.45 22.08 13.20
C THR A 806 22.41 22.10 11.68
N PHE A 807 23.15 23.03 11.09
CA PHE A 807 23.40 23.07 9.67
C PHE A 807 24.88 22.77 9.39
N SER A 808 25.14 21.63 8.76
CA SER A 808 26.51 21.19 8.48
C SER A 808 27.20 22.03 7.42
N GLU A 809 26.45 22.46 6.39
CA GLU A 809 26.91 23.39 5.34
C GLU A 809 25.70 24.17 4.78
N VAL A 810 25.80 25.49 4.78
CA VAL A 810 24.81 26.40 4.18
C VAL A 810 25.55 27.44 3.35
N ASP A 811 25.19 27.56 2.07
CA ASP A 811 25.59 28.68 1.22
C ASP A 811 24.41 29.62 1.07
N ILE A 812 24.54 30.85 1.56
CA ILE A 812 23.53 31.90 1.41
C ILE A 812 24.06 33.02 0.51
N ASP A 813 23.52 33.12 -0.70
CA ASP A 813 23.79 34.19 -1.67
C ASP A 813 22.64 35.22 -1.64
N TYR A 814 22.64 36.12 -0.65
CA TYR A 814 21.52 37.00 -0.38
C TYR A 814 21.62 38.37 -1.09
N THR A 815 20.57 38.72 -1.84
CA THR A 815 20.47 39.98 -2.60
C THR A 815 19.29 40.86 -2.17
N GLY A 816 18.59 40.47 -1.10
CA GLY A 816 17.33 41.06 -0.67
C GLY A 816 17.45 42.25 0.28
N ALA A 817 16.29 42.81 0.63
CA ALA A 817 16.17 43.74 1.76
C ALA A 817 15.70 42.95 2.99
N GLY A 818 16.41 43.06 4.11
CA GLY A 818 16.15 42.23 5.31
C GLY A 818 17.43 41.64 5.89
N SER A 819 17.35 40.46 6.50
CA SER A 819 18.52 39.71 6.97
C SER A 819 18.53 38.31 6.36
N ALA A 820 19.71 37.83 5.96
CA ALA A 820 19.91 36.47 5.46
C ALA A 820 19.65 35.42 6.55
N VAL A 821 20.09 35.70 7.78
CA VAL A 821 19.78 34.91 8.98
C VAL A 821 19.20 35.82 10.06
N THR A 822 18.03 35.45 10.59
CA THR A 822 17.39 36.11 11.73
C THR A 822 17.14 35.10 12.84
N ILE A 823 17.58 35.42 14.06
CA ILE A 823 17.28 34.66 15.28
C ILE A 823 16.74 35.64 16.32
N ALA A 824 15.43 35.57 16.56
CA ALA A 824 14.70 36.58 17.29
C ALA A 824 13.88 35.97 18.42
N ASN A 825 13.79 36.67 19.56
CA ASN A 825 12.88 36.33 20.66
C ASN A 825 12.94 34.83 21.04
N SER A 826 14.14 34.23 21.05
CA SER A 826 14.31 32.78 21.18
C SER A 826 15.00 32.35 22.48
N ASP A 827 14.65 31.18 23.06
CA ASP A 827 15.38 30.53 24.18
C ASP A 827 16.21 29.30 23.74
N LEU A 828 16.81 29.37 22.54
CA LEU A 828 17.43 28.22 21.89
C LEU A 828 18.47 27.51 22.77
N GLN A 829 18.42 26.18 22.83
CA GLN A 829 19.53 25.42 23.45
C GLN A 829 20.82 25.58 22.62
N ALA A 830 20.71 25.42 21.30
CA ALA A 830 21.84 25.58 20.40
C ALA A 830 21.41 25.94 18.97
N PHE A 831 22.09 26.90 18.35
CA PHE A 831 22.06 27.15 16.92
C PHE A 831 23.48 27.09 16.37
N THR A 832 23.76 26.15 15.47
CA THR A 832 25.07 26.03 14.80
C THR A 832 24.90 25.98 13.29
N ILE A 833 25.60 26.86 12.60
CA ILE A 833 25.63 26.93 11.13
C ILE A 833 27.08 26.98 10.65
N SER A 834 27.39 26.28 9.55
CA SER A 834 28.67 26.35 8.82
C SER A 834 28.40 26.58 7.33
N GLY A 835 29.43 26.88 6.52
CA GLY A 835 29.29 27.29 5.11
C GLY A 835 29.55 28.79 4.91
N ASP A 836 28.99 29.41 3.87
CA ASP A 836 29.24 30.82 3.54
C ASP A 836 27.95 31.66 3.54
N ILE A 837 28.03 32.90 4.03
CA ILE A 837 26.94 33.89 4.00
C ILE A 837 27.43 35.13 3.26
N ASP A 838 26.96 35.29 2.03
CA ASP A 838 27.31 36.40 1.14
C ASP A 838 26.12 37.35 0.97
N VAL A 839 26.32 38.62 1.30
CA VAL A 839 25.30 39.68 1.13
C VAL A 839 25.81 40.78 0.21
N THR A 840 25.32 40.78 -1.03
CA THR A 840 25.92 41.56 -2.11
C THR A 840 25.05 42.71 -2.64
N ALA A 841 23.75 42.75 -2.31
CA ALA A 841 22.83 43.77 -2.81
C ALA A 841 21.62 44.02 -1.88
N GLY A 842 20.68 44.87 -2.32
CA GLY A 842 19.35 45.02 -1.70
C GLY A 842 19.29 45.76 -0.35
N GLY A 843 20.45 46.06 0.25
CA GLY A 843 20.52 46.63 1.60
C GLY A 843 20.30 45.58 2.69
N GLY A 844 20.54 44.30 2.38
CA GLY A 844 20.46 43.20 3.32
C GLY A 844 21.50 43.26 4.44
N ARG A 845 21.23 42.56 5.53
CA ARG A 845 22.16 42.22 6.62
C ARG A 845 22.52 40.74 6.52
N PRO A 846 23.76 40.34 6.82
CA PRO A 846 24.10 38.92 6.93
C PRO A 846 23.39 38.29 8.13
N VAL A 847 23.44 38.93 9.30
CA VAL A 847 22.94 38.35 10.55
C VAL A 847 22.24 39.40 11.41
N THR A 848 21.05 39.05 11.90
CA THR A 848 20.34 39.74 12.98
C THR A 848 20.05 38.76 14.12
N ILE A 849 20.49 39.09 15.34
CA ILE A 849 20.23 38.30 16.55
C ILE A 849 19.63 39.24 17.59
N ASN A 850 18.35 39.05 17.96
CA ASN A 850 17.65 39.98 18.83
C ASN A 850 16.79 39.31 19.91
N ASN A 851 16.88 39.83 21.13
CA ASN A 851 16.02 39.45 22.26
C ASN A 851 16.04 37.95 22.61
N ASN A 852 17.17 37.26 22.41
CA ASN A 852 17.29 35.85 22.76
C ASN A 852 17.65 35.69 24.24
N THR A 853 17.18 34.60 24.84
CA THR A 853 17.54 34.16 26.18
C THR A 853 18.32 32.86 26.12
N GLY A 854 19.17 32.59 27.11
CA GLY A 854 19.80 31.27 27.29
C GLY A 854 20.67 30.75 26.11
N GLY A 855 21.19 29.53 26.28
CA GLY A 855 21.91 28.74 25.27
C GLY A 855 23.01 29.41 24.44
N SER A 856 23.16 28.94 23.20
CA SER A 856 24.30 29.29 22.34
C SER A 856 23.94 29.44 20.85
N ILE A 857 24.54 30.43 20.20
CA ILE A 857 24.44 30.69 18.77
C ILE A 857 25.87 30.77 18.20
N THR A 858 26.19 29.88 17.27
CA THR A 858 27.53 29.76 16.68
C THR A 858 27.46 29.79 15.15
N PHE A 859 28.16 30.76 14.57
CA PHE A 859 28.40 30.87 13.13
C PHE A 859 29.83 30.36 12.84
N ASN A 860 29.96 29.10 12.43
CA ASN A 860 31.18 28.55 11.83
C ASN A 860 31.27 28.87 10.33
N THR A 861 30.64 29.97 9.91
CA THR A 861 30.53 30.40 8.52
C THR A 861 31.55 31.48 8.18
N THR A 862 31.94 31.57 6.91
CA THR A 862 32.45 32.84 6.38
C THR A 862 31.26 33.78 6.24
N ILE A 863 31.43 35.06 6.60
CA ILE A 863 30.41 36.08 6.42
C ILE A 863 31.02 37.22 5.64
N ASP A 864 30.59 37.42 4.39
CA ASP A 864 31.02 38.52 3.54
C ASP A 864 29.82 39.42 3.19
N SER A 865 29.88 40.71 3.55
CA SER A 865 28.80 41.66 3.24
C SER A 865 29.35 42.97 2.70
N THR A 866 28.81 43.42 1.57
CA THR A 866 29.04 44.78 1.03
C THR A 866 27.91 45.76 1.35
N GLN A 867 26.93 45.32 2.15
CA GLN A 867 25.66 46.02 2.35
C GLN A 867 25.53 46.53 3.80
N ASN A 868 24.48 46.14 4.53
CA ASN A 868 24.36 46.47 5.94
C ASN A 868 25.20 45.50 6.78
N GLY A 869 25.60 45.97 7.96
CA GLY A 869 26.36 45.21 8.92
C GLY A 869 25.55 44.22 9.77
N ILE A 870 26.24 43.57 10.69
CA ILE A 870 25.69 42.65 11.70
C ILE A 870 24.98 43.45 12.80
N LEU A 871 23.82 42.94 13.24
CA LEU A 871 23.08 43.47 14.39
C LEU A 871 22.89 42.39 15.45
N VAL A 872 23.36 42.67 16.67
CA VAL A 872 23.14 41.80 17.84
C VAL A 872 22.61 42.65 19.00
N THR A 873 21.36 42.45 19.41
CA THR A 873 20.72 43.34 20.36
C THR A 873 19.81 42.67 21.39
N GLY A 874 19.83 43.14 22.64
CA GLY A 874 18.85 42.74 23.65
C GLY A 874 18.97 41.29 24.12
N ASN A 875 20.07 40.60 23.85
CA ASN A 875 20.24 39.20 24.23
C ASN A 875 20.67 39.07 25.70
N SER A 876 20.15 38.06 26.40
CA SER A 876 20.44 37.82 27.82
C SER A 876 20.66 36.35 28.15
N GLY A 877 21.85 35.99 28.61
CA GLY A 877 22.25 34.61 28.89
C GLY A 877 22.70 33.84 27.66
N THR A 878 22.51 34.37 26.45
CA THR A 878 22.92 33.77 25.19
C THR A 878 24.38 34.01 24.87
N THR A 879 25.11 32.94 24.57
CA THR A 879 26.48 33.02 24.07
C THR A 879 26.48 33.08 22.54
N ILE A 880 27.09 34.12 21.96
CA ILE A 880 27.10 34.36 20.52
C ILE A 880 28.54 34.32 20.02
N ARG A 881 28.85 33.43 19.08
CA ARG A 881 30.19 33.27 18.53
C ARG A 881 30.19 33.31 16.99
N PHE A 882 30.91 34.28 16.44
CA PHE A 882 31.30 34.32 15.03
C PHE A 882 32.69 33.69 14.91
N ALA A 883 32.71 32.43 14.49
CA ALA A 883 33.88 31.57 14.51
C ALA A 883 34.68 31.59 13.22
N GLY A 884 34.00 31.73 12.08
CA GLY A 884 34.63 31.94 10.78
C GLY A 884 35.00 33.40 10.53
N GLN A 885 35.60 33.66 9.37
CA GLN A 885 35.99 35.01 8.97
C GLN A 885 34.76 35.88 8.75
N THR A 886 34.73 37.07 9.36
CA THR A 886 33.70 38.08 9.12
C THR A 886 34.30 39.27 8.37
N THR A 887 33.93 39.46 7.10
CA THR A 887 34.36 40.59 6.26
C THR A 887 33.19 41.52 5.97
N LEU A 888 33.27 42.77 6.43
CA LEU A 888 32.19 43.73 6.31
C LEU A 888 32.68 45.00 5.61
N ALA A 889 32.19 45.23 4.40
CA ALA A 889 32.47 46.41 3.59
C ALA A 889 31.22 47.31 3.50
N THR A 890 30.94 48.10 4.55
CA THR A 890 29.72 48.91 4.62
C THR A 890 29.89 50.33 4.09
N GLY A 891 28.78 50.94 3.68
CA GLY A 891 28.71 52.35 3.28
C GLY A 891 28.55 53.30 4.47
N ALA A 892 27.38 53.94 4.55
CA ALA A 892 27.02 54.85 5.64
C ALA A 892 26.47 54.15 6.90
N ASN A 893 26.27 52.84 6.84
CA ASN A 893 25.74 52.04 7.95
C ASN A 893 26.87 51.48 8.82
N ASN A 894 26.58 51.25 10.09
CA ASN A 894 27.52 50.58 10.99
C ASN A 894 27.82 49.15 10.51
N ALA A 895 29.06 48.71 10.61
CA ALA A 895 29.44 47.35 10.22
C ALA A 895 29.11 46.33 11.32
N VAL A 896 29.43 46.60 12.58
CA VAL A 896 28.98 45.79 13.72
C VAL A 896 28.24 46.66 14.71
N THR A 897 27.03 46.25 15.10
CA THR A 897 26.25 46.90 16.16
C THR A 897 25.86 45.89 17.23
N LEU A 898 26.42 46.04 18.43
CA LEU A 898 26.09 45.25 19.61
C LEU A 898 25.43 46.16 20.65
N THR A 899 24.18 45.91 21.03
CA THR A 899 23.48 46.80 21.99
C THR A 899 22.67 46.02 23.02
N ASN A 900 22.82 46.34 24.30
CA ASN A 900 22.03 45.73 25.39
C ASN A 900 22.15 44.19 25.45
N ASN A 901 23.35 43.65 25.25
CA ASN A 901 23.64 42.23 25.42
C ASN A 901 24.23 42.02 26.83
N THR A 902 23.37 42.09 27.85
CA THR A 902 23.77 42.36 29.23
C THR A 902 24.29 41.13 29.99
N THR A 903 24.00 39.93 29.50
CA THR A 903 24.50 38.65 30.02
C THR A 903 24.66 37.67 28.85
N GLY A 904 25.63 36.76 28.93
CA GLY A 904 26.04 35.99 27.75
C GLY A 904 26.93 36.84 26.82
N GLY A 905 28.07 36.29 26.40
CA GLY A 905 29.09 37.08 25.68
C GLY A 905 28.88 37.09 24.17
N VAL A 906 29.44 38.11 23.51
CA VAL A 906 29.61 38.15 22.06
C VAL A 906 31.09 37.98 21.74
N ARG A 907 31.41 37.08 20.80
CA ARG A 907 32.78 36.77 20.41
C ARG A 907 32.96 36.75 18.91
N PHE A 908 34.01 37.42 18.44
CA PHE A 908 34.52 37.30 17.07
C PHE A 908 35.91 36.64 17.09
N ASP A 909 36.06 35.55 16.33
CA ASP A 909 37.33 34.83 16.20
C ASP A 909 38.23 35.39 15.08
N ALA A 910 37.63 36.01 14.06
CA ALA A 910 38.31 36.76 13.01
C ALA A 910 37.35 37.79 12.38
N ILE A 911 37.78 39.05 12.26
CA ILE A 911 36.94 40.11 11.71
C ILE A 911 37.73 41.21 10.99
N ASP A 912 37.27 41.57 9.79
CA ASP A 912 37.78 42.66 8.97
C ASP A 912 36.66 43.63 8.58
N ILE A 913 36.85 44.91 8.89
CA ILE A 913 35.85 45.94 8.67
C ILE A 913 36.41 47.05 7.79
N THR A 914 35.64 47.42 6.77
CA THR A 914 35.84 48.62 5.96
C THR A 914 34.53 49.42 5.90
N THR A 915 34.52 50.66 6.41
CA THR A 915 33.38 51.58 6.27
C THR A 915 33.76 52.80 5.44
N THR A 916 33.07 53.03 4.32
CA THR A 916 33.43 54.10 3.37
C THR A 916 32.67 55.42 3.59
N GLY A 917 31.59 55.39 4.39
CA GLY A 917 30.76 56.55 4.70
C GLY A 917 30.93 57.06 6.14
N ALA A 918 29.84 57.55 6.72
CA ALA A 918 29.77 58.04 8.10
C ALA A 918 29.45 56.95 9.14
N GLY A 919 29.29 55.69 8.70
CA GLY A 919 28.98 54.58 9.58
C GLY A 919 30.16 54.20 10.49
N THR A 920 29.85 53.81 11.73
CA THR A 920 30.85 53.32 12.68
C THR A 920 31.32 51.92 12.30
N GLY A 921 32.62 51.66 12.41
CA GLY A 921 33.17 50.32 12.15
C GLY A 921 32.60 49.29 13.12
N PHE A 922 33.04 49.38 14.37
CA PHE A 922 32.59 48.50 15.44
C PHE A 922 31.97 49.33 16.58
N VAL A 923 30.67 49.17 16.84
CA VAL A 923 30.00 49.79 17.98
C VAL A 923 29.41 48.74 18.92
N ALA A 924 29.73 48.87 20.20
CA ALA A 924 29.11 48.10 21.26
C ALA A 924 28.68 49.02 22.42
N SER A 925 27.44 48.82 22.90
CA SER A 925 26.94 49.48 24.10
C SER A 925 26.21 48.53 25.03
N ASN A 926 26.32 48.70 26.35
CA ASN A 926 25.68 47.85 27.35
C ASN A 926 25.87 46.35 27.04
N THR A 927 27.11 45.95 26.75
CA THR A 927 27.44 44.59 26.30
C THR A 927 28.42 43.93 27.26
N ALA A 928 28.04 42.77 27.78
CA ALA A 928 28.86 42.00 28.71
C ALA A 928 29.75 40.98 27.97
N ASN A 929 30.91 40.69 28.54
CA ASN A 929 31.86 39.67 28.07
C ASN A 929 32.16 39.73 26.55
N LEU A 930 32.40 40.92 26.01
CA LEU A 930 32.80 41.09 24.61
C LEU A 930 34.23 40.60 24.40
N THR A 931 34.46 39.80 23.36
CA THR A 931 35.82 39.39 22.94
C THR A 931 36.01 39.48 21.43
N VAL A 932 37.21 39.93 21.03
CA VAL A 932 37.68 39.90 19.65
C VAL A 932 39.09 39.34 19.68
N GLN A 933 39.27 38.16 19.12
CA GLN A 933 40.52 37.41 19.17
C GLN A 933 40.97 37.02 17.76
N GLY A 934 42.05 36.25 17.67
CA GLY A 934 42.69 35.95 16.39
C GLY A 934 43.72 37.01 16.01
N THR A 935 44.60 36.66 15.07
CA THR A 935 45.58 37.57 14.51
C THR A 935 45.05 38.16 13.22
N GLY A 936 45.23 39.46 13.01
CA GLY A 936 44.90 40.10 11.74
C GLY A 936 43.61 40.90 11.71
N ASN A 937 42.83 40.96 12.80
CA ASN A 937 41.59 41.75 12.80
C ASN A 937 41.85 43.22 12.47
N THR A 938 41.09 43.78 11.53
CA THR A 938 41.25 45.17 11.09
C THR A 938 39.96 45.98 11.13
N ILE A 939 40.09 47.28 11.38
CA ILE A 939 39.04 48.27 11.15
C ILE A 939 39.61 49.40 10.30
N THR A 940 38.93 49.75 9.22
CA THR A 940 39.20 50.94 8.40
C THR A 940 37.92 51.74 8.23
N THR A 941 37.90 53.02 8.65
CA THR A 941 36.74 53.90 8.48
C THR A 941 37.10 55.24 7.82
N ALA A 942 36.19 55.78 6.99
CA ALA A 942 36.43 57.04 6.31
C ALA A 942 36.02 58.26 7.14
N ASN A 943 34.73 58.40 7.47
CA ASN A 943 34.16 59.57 8.16
C ASN A 943 33.44 59.24 9.48
N GLY A 944 33.32 57.97 9.84
CA GLY A 944 32.73 57.50 11.09
C GLY A 944 33.79 57.09 12.12
N VAL A 945 33.33 56.85 13.36
CA VAL A 945 34.17 56.28 14.43
C VAL A 945 34.62 54.88 14.01
N ALA A 946 35.88 54.51 14.25
CA ALA A 946 36.36 53.17 13.94
C ALA A 946 35.92 52.17 15.01
N LEU A 947 36.21 52.47 16.28
CA LEU A 947 35.86 51.62 17.41
C LEU A 947 35.17 52.47 18.49
N SER A 948 33.96 52.07 18.88
CA SER A 948 33.18 52.74 19.93
C SER A 948 32.67 51.69 20.92
N LEU A 949 33.18 51.71 22.15
CA LEU A 949 32.75 50.84 23.24
C LEU A 949 32.25 51.72 24.39
N THR A 950 30.97 51.59 24.76
CA THR A 950 30.35 52.37 25.84
C THR A 950 29.63 51.44 26.81
N ASP A 951 29.94 51.48 28.11
CA ASP A 951 29.37 50.56 29.10
C ASP A 951 29.58 49.08 28.70
N VAL A 952 30.82 48.74 28.33
CA VAL A 952 31.20 47.40 27.85
C VAL A 952 32.08 46.69 28.88
N GLU A 953 31.74 45.45 29.22
CA GLU A 953 32.63 44.55 29.91
C GLU A 953 33.39 43.70 28.88
N VAL A 954 34.69 43.92 28.75
CA VAL A 954 35.55 43.11 27.89
C VAL A 954 35.86 41.80 28.59
N GLY A 955 35.70 40.67 27.89
CA GLY A 955 36.04 39.36 28.39
C GLY A 955 37.54 39.21 28.68
N SER A 956 37.93 38.21 29.45
CA SER A 956 39.33 38.00 29.88
C SER A 956 40.31 37.77 28.72
N ALA A 957 39.83 37.31 27.57
CA ALA A 957 40.63 37.16 26.34
C ALA A 957 40.94 38.50 25.65
N GLY A 958 40.23 39.57 26.01
CA GLY A 958 40.42 40.91 25.45
C GLY A 958 39.69 41.16 24.13
N VAL A 959 39.86 42.40 23.65
CA VAL A 959 39.46 42.85 22.31
C VAL A 959 40.73 43.30 21.61
N THR A 960 41.19 42.56 20.61
CA THR A 960 42.46 42.81 19.93
C THR A 960 42.28 43.08 18.44
N PHE A 961 42.77 44.25 18.00
CA PHE A 961 42.88 44.62 16.59
C PHE A 961 44.35 44.75 16.19
N GLN A 962 44.70 44.18 15.03
CA GLN A 962 46.02 44.36 14.43
C GLN A 962 46.18 45.81 13.93
N SER A 963 45.13 46.39 13.37
CA SER A 963 45.13 47.81 12.99
C SER A 963 43.76 48.43 13.09
N VAL A 964 43.72 49.67 13.60
CA VAL A 964 42.55 50.55 13.55
C VAL A 964 42.93 51.80 12.78
N THR A 965 42.27 52.04 11.65
CA THR A 965 42.53 53.15 10.73
C THR A 965 41.28 54.01 10.55
N SER A 966 41.43 55.32 10.68
CA SER A 966 40.35 56.29 10.43
C SER A 966 40.87 57.56 9.76
N THR A 967 40.18 58.05 8.73
CA THR A 967 40.57 59.27 7.99
C THR A 967 39.69 60.49 8.26
N GLY A 968 38.82 60.42 9.26
CA GLY A 968 37.88 61.49 9.60
C GLY A 968 37.04 61.17 10.83
N GLY A 969 35.87 61.82 10.95
CA GLY A 969 34.95 61.66 12.07
C GLY A 969 35.25 62.58 13.26
N THR A 970 34.42 62.52 14.31
CA THR A 970 34.64 63.30 15.54
C THR A 970 35.82 62.75 16.33
N ASN A 971 35.79 61.44 16.60
CA ASN A 971 36.85 60.64 17.20
C ASN A 971 37.03 59.39 16.35
N ALA A 972 38.21 58.77 16.39
CA ALA A 972 38.42 57.47 15.74
C ALA A 972 38.19 56.30 16.69
N VAL A 973 38.59 56.45 17.96
CA VAL A 973 38.38 55.46 19.00
C VAL A 973 37.71 56.13 20.20
N VAL A 974 36.63 55.54 20.69
CA VAL A 974 35.91 55.97 21.88
C VAL A 974 35.78 54.77 22.82
N LEU A 975 36.33 54.89 24.02
CA LEU A 975 36.16 53.94 25.11
C LEU A 975 35.56 54.69 26.29
N ASP A 976 34.30 54.41 26.61
CA ASP A 976 33.55 55.06 27.68
C ASP A 976 33.06 54.00 28.68
N ASP A 977 33.57 54.03 29.91
CA ASP A 977 33.27 53.05 30.95
C ASP A 977 33.46 51.58 30.51
N VAL A 978 34.64 51.29 29.96
CA VAL A 978 35.07 49.94 29.56
C VAL A 978 35.75 49.23 30.72
N THR A 979 35.21 48.07 31.11
CA THR A 979 35.70 47.28 32.25
C THR A 979 36.18 45.89 31.83
N GLY A 980 36.74 45.11 32.75
CA GLY A 980 37.17 43.73 32.49
C GLY A 980 38.57 43.64 31.85
N GLY A 981 38.67 42.87 30.76
CA GLY A 981 39.89 42.62 30.01
C GLY A 981 40.45 43.84 29.28
N THR A 982 41.55 43.65 28.52
CA THR A 982 42.26 44.73 27.82
C THR A 982 41.76 44.89 26.39
N VAL A 983 41.55 46.13 25.96
CA VAL A 983 41.45 46.50 24.55
C VAL A 983 42.88 46.73 24.02
N THR A 984 43.27 46.06 22.94
CA THR A 984 44.62 46.14 22.36
C THR A 984 44.54 46.58 20.91
N ILE A 985 45.30 47.62 20.55
CA ILE A 985 45.44 48.11 19.18
C ILE A 985 46.93 48.10 18.81
N ASN A 986 47.30 47.22 17.88
CA ASN A 986 48.70 46.97 17.52
C ASN A 986 49.20 47.76 16.30
N GLY A 987 48.43 48.75 15.83
CA GLY A 987 48.83 49.65 14.76
C GLY A 987 47.66 50.37 14.10
N GLY A 988 47.92 50.97 12.95
CA GLY A 988 46.95 51.72 12.16
C GLY A 988 47.22 53.23 12.13
N THR A 989 46.42 53.95 11.36
CA THR A 989 46.56 55.40 11.16
C THR A 989 45.28 56.14 11.50
N LEU A 990 45.35 57.10 12.41
CA LEU A 990 44.26 58.00 12.75
C LEU A 990 44.60 59.39 12.20
N SER A 991 43.75 59.92 11.33
CA SER A 991 43.95 61.23 10.73
C SER A 991 42.64 61.98 10.52
N GLY A 992 42.67 63.31 10.66
CA GLY A 992 41.56 64.19 10.27
C GLY A 992 40.35 64.20 11.22
N GLN A 993 40.51 63.73 12.46
CA GLN A 993 39.45 63.80 13.48
C GLN A 993 39.18 65.26 13.86
N THR A 994 37.91 65.65 14.02
CA THR A 994 37.55 67.04 14.38
C THR A 994 37.64 67.33 15.87
N SER A 995 37.68 66.29 16.71
CA SER A 995 37.93 66.35 18.16
C SER A 995 39.16 65.48 18.47
N ASP A 996 39.12 64.74 19.59
CA ASP A 996 40.25 63.93 20.02
C ASP A 996 40.36 62.67 19.14
N ALA A 997 41.58 62.24 18.76
CA ALA A 997 41.67 61.04 17.92
C ALA A 997 41.26 59.78 18.68
N ILE A 998 41.72 59.66 19.93
CA ILE A 998 41.31 58.63 20.89
C ILE A 998 40.75 59.32 22.12
N ALA A 999 39.49 59.00 22.47
CA ALA A 999 38.86 59.46 23.70
C ALA A 999 38.63 58.27 24.63
N ILE A 1000 39.20 58.34 25.83
CA ILE A 1000 38.97 57.39 26.93
C ILE A 1000 38.27 58.16 28.03
N ILE A 1001 37.05 57.76 28.35
CA ILE A 1001 36.19 58.41 29.32
C ILE A 1001 35.81 57.38 30.38
N GLY A 1002 35.86 57.76 31.65
CA GLY A 1002 35.55 56.83 32.74
C GLY A 1002 36.65 55.79 32.97
N GLY A 1003 36.28 54.51 33.13
CA GLY A 1003 37.24 53.42 33.33
C GLY A 1003 37.68 52.76 32.02
N ALA A 1004 38.96 52.41 31.87
CA ALA A 1004 39.41 51.59 30.74
C ALA A 1004 40.73 50.82 30.99
N ASN A 1005 40.85 49.65 30.36
CA ASN A 1005 42.11 48.94 30.19
C ASN A 1005 42.48 48.94 28.70
N LEU A 1006 43.51 49.69 28.32
CA LEU A 1006 43.90 49.90 26.91
C LEU A 1006 45.41 49.74 26.71
N SER A 1007 45.79 49.04 25.65
CA SER A 1007 47.15 49.01 25.12
C SER A 1007 47.17 49.50 23.67
N ILE A 1008 47.89 50.58 23.42
CA ILE A 1008 48.18 51.12 22.09
C ILE A 1008 49.64 50.84 21.78
N ASN A 1009 49.90 50.24 20.62
CA ASN A 1009 51.23 49.98 20.13
C ASN A 1009 51.33 50.36 18.64
N SER A 1010 52.43 51.04 18.28
CA SER A 1010 52.79 51.29 16.86
C SER A 1010 51.73 52.06 16.05
N MET A 1011 50.99 52.95 16.70
CA MET A 1011 49.96 53.77 16.06
C MET A 1011 50.55 55.06 15.48
N SER A 1012 49.97 55.56 14.39
CA SER A 1012 50.23 56.90 13.85
C SER A 1012 48.99 57.78 13.97
N ILE A 1013 49.09 58.89 14.69
CA ILE A 1013 48.02 59.88 14.87
C ILE A 1013 48.48 61.20 14.25
N THR A 1014 47.68 61.81 13.38
CA THR A 1014 48.06 63.05 12.70
C THR A 1014 46.88 64.01 12.49
N GLY A 1015 47.04 65.27 12.90
CA GLY A 1015 46.08 66.32 12.56
C GLY A 1015 44.73 66.19 13.28
N SER A 1016 44.73 65.84 14.57
CA SER A 1016 43.51 65.87 15.41
C SER A 1016 43.07 67.31 15.70
N GLY A 1017 41.76 67.56 15.66
CA GLY A 1017 41.13 68.85 15.98
C GLY A 1017 40.95 69.13 17.47
N GLY A 1018 41.22 68.13 18.32
CA GLY A 1018 41.44 68.24 19.75
C GLY A 1018 42.76 67.57 20.14
N ASP A 1019 42.75 66.81 21.21
CA ASP A 1019 43.92 66.07 21.69
C ASP A 1019 44.18 64.84 20.82
N ALA A 1020 45.42 64.39 20.70
CA ALA A 1020 45.65 63.12 19.98
C ALA A 1020 45.14 61.94 20.80
N ILE A 1021 45.44 61.91 22.11
CA ILE A 1021 44.90 60.92 23.04
C ILE A 1021 44.40 61.67 24.28
N ASN A 1022 43.09 61.69 24.49
CA ASN A 1022 42.48 62.21 25.72
C ASN A 1022 42.08 61.05 26.63
N ILE A 1023 42.49 61.12 27.90
CA ILE A 1023 42.22 60.13 28.93
C ILE A 1023 41.58 60.82 30.13
N ASP A 1024 40.26 60.84 30.16
CA ASP A 1024 39.44 61.42 31.21
C ASP A 1024 38.86 60.33 32.12
N LEU A 1025 39.60 59.93 33.16
CA LEU A 1025 39.13 58.94 34.11
C LEU A 1025 38.15 59.56 35.11
N THR A 1026 36.85 59.40 34.88
CA THR A 1026 35.78 60.05 35.66
C THR A 1026 35.05 59.10 36.61
N THR A 1027 35.19 57.78 36.43
CA THR A 1027 34.51 56.75 37.24
C THR A 1027 35.51 55.95 38.09
N ASN A 1028 35.02 55.33 39.18
CA ASN A 1028 35.88 54.66 40.16
C ASN A 1028 36.31 53.25 39.72
N VAL A 1029 36.88 53.12 38.52
CA VAL A 1029 37.35 51.86 37.93
C VAL A 1029 38.87 51.81 37.94
N ALA A 1030 39.45 50.66 38.27
CA ALA A 1030 40.88 50.44 38.12
C ALA A 1030 41.24 50.43 36.64
N SER A 1031 42.11 51.34 36.22
CA SER A 1031 42.43 51.56 34.80
C SER A 1031 43.92 51.39 34.55
N THR A 1032 44.26 50.62 33.52
CA THR A 1032 45.64 50.41 33.07
C THR A 1032 45.75 50.80 31.60
N ILE A 1033 46.51 51.85 31.33
CA ILE A 1033 46.68 52.39 29.98
C ILE A 1033 48.15 52.38 29.62
N SER A 1034 48.47 51.84 28.44
CA SER A 1034 49.81 51.82 27.90
C SER A 1034 49.82 52.36 26.47
N VAL A 1035 50.70 53.32 26.20
CA VAL A 1035 50.95 53.87 24.87
C VAL A 1035 52.41 53.64 24.53
N THR A 1036 52.64 52.85 23.48
CA THR A 1036 53.98 52.40 23.10
C THR A 1036 54.25 52.61 21.62
N ASN A 1037 55.47 53.02 21.27
CA ASN A 1037 55.93 53.19 19.90
C ASN A 1037 54.98 54.02 19.02
N THR A 1038 54.22 54.94 19.60
CA THR A 1038 53.17 55.69 18.92
C THR A 1038 53.73 57.03 18.43
N THR A 1039 53.37 57.40 17.21
CA THR A 1039 53.73 58.69 16.60
C THR A 1039 52.52 59.61 16.63
N ILE A 1040 52.66 60.81 17.21
CA ILE A 1040 51.64 61.85 17.26
C ILE A 1040 52.21 63.10 16.60
N ASN A 1041 51.55 63.61 15.57
CA ASN A 1041 51.97 64.81 14.84
C ASN A 1041 50.82 65.81 14.66
N ASN A 1042 51.06 67.10 14.90
CA ASN A 1042 50.14 68.19 14.58
C ASN A 1042 48.75 68.08 15.27
N ALA A 1043 48.69 67.72 16.56
CA ALA A 1043 47.44 67.81 17.33
C ALA A 1043 47.13 69.29 17.64
N THR A 1044 45.89 69.75 17.47
CA THR A 1044 45.55 71.15 17.83
C THR A 1044 45.35 71.35 19.33
N GLY A 1045 45.08 70.27 20.08
CA GLY A 1045 45.11 70.24 21.55
C GLY A 1045 46.44 69.70 22.09
N LEU A 1046 46.37 68.87 23.12
CA LEU A 1046 47.49 68.15 23.71
C LEU A 1046 47.87 66.92 22.88
N GLY A 1047 49.12 66.47 23.00
CA GLY A 1047 49.52 65.18 22.42
C GLY A 1047 48.87 64.02 23.18
N ILE A 1048 49.16 63.93 24.47
CA ILE A 1048 48.49 63.01 25.39
C ILE A 1048 47.99 63.82 26.57
N ASP A 1049 46.68 63.82 26.82
CA ASP A 1049 46.08 64.34 28.03
C ASP A 1049 45.66 63.18 28.94
N TYR A 1050 46.04 63.24 30.22
CA TYR A 1050 45.68 62.25 31.21
C TYR A 1050 45.15 62.93 32.47
N ASN A 1051 43.84 62.85 32.63
CA ASN A 1051 43.08 63.45 33.71
C ASN A 1051 42.51 62.35 34.60
N ARG A 1052 43.00 62.27 35.84
CA ARG A 1052 42.37 61.46 36.88
C ARG A 1052 41.36 62.29 37.65
N GLY A 1053 40.08 62.11 37.36
CA GLY A 1053 38.96 62.81 37.97
C GLY A 1053 38.80 62.63 39.49
N SER A 1054 38.05 63.54 40.12
CA SER A 1054 37.91 63.63 41.59
C SER A 1054 37.22 62.42 42.24
N LEU A 1055 36.43 61.66 41.48
CA LEU A 1055 35.71 60.47 41.96
C LEU A 1055 36.56 59.20 41.96
N VAL A 1056 37.72 59.20 41.30
CA VAL A 1056 38.57 58.01 41.16
C VAL A 1056 39.38 57.78 42.43
N THR A 1057 39.16 56.63 43.07
CA THR A 1057 39.86 56.18 44.28
C THR A 1057 40.70 54.92 44.05
N ASN A 1058 40.30 54.09 43.08
CA ASN A 1058 41.02 52.88 42.68
C ASN A 1058 42.40 53.19 42.08
N THR A 1059 43.28 52.18 42.04
CA THR A 1059 44.61 52.37 41.46
C THR A 1059 44.51 52.55 39.95
N THR A 1060 45.21 53.55 39.41
CA THR A 1060 45.34 53.75 37.97
C THR A 1060 46.81 53.66 37.55
N ARG A 1061 47.07 53.15 36.35
CA ARG A 1061 48.41 53.01 35.78
C ARG A 1061 48.45 53.62 34.38
N LEU A 1062 49.41 54.52 34.14
CA LEU A 1062 49.75 55.04 32.81
C LEU A 1062 51.20 54.65 32.50
N THR A 1063 51.45 54.07 31.32
CA THR A 1063 52.80 53.74 30.84
C THR A 1063 53.01 54.28 29.43
N LEU A 1064 54.00 55.15 29.26
CA LEU A 1064 54.39 55.75 27.99
C LEU A 1064 55.82 55.29 27.64
N THR A 1065 55.98 54.58 26.53
CA THR A 1065 57.30 54.05 26.12
C THR A 1065 57.59 54.22 24.63
N GLY A 1066 58.74 54.80 24.29
CA GLY A 1066 59.22 54.90 22.90
C GLY A 1066 58.33 55.73 21.96
N ASN A 1067 57.50 56.63 22.49
CA ASN A 1067 56.59 57.44 21.68
C ASN A 1067 57.32 58.64 21.06
N THR A 1068 56.86 59.07 19.89
CA THR A 1068 57.30 60.31 19.23
C THR A 1068 56.12 61.26 19.18
N ILE A 1069 56.20 62.40 19.84
CA ILE A 1069 55.15 63.42 19.89
C ILE A 1069 55.76 64.71 19.34
N ASP A 1070 55.29 65.20 18.21
CA ASP A 1070 55.81 66.39 17.56
C ASP A 1070 54.70 67.40 17.27
N THR A 1071 54.94 68.67 17.54
CA THR A 1071 54.08 69.82 17.22
C THR A 1071 52.63 69.67 17.71
N THR A 1072 52.33 70.15 18.91
CA THR A 1072 50.95 70.22 19.44
C THR A 1072 50.53 71.67 19.69
N GLY A 1073 49.22 71.92 19.84
CA GLY A 1073 48.68 73.25 20.15
C GLY A 1073 48.65 73.58 21.65
N GLY A 1074 48.56 72.54 22.50
CA GLY A 1074 48.67 72.60 23.96
C GLY A 1074 49.99 71.98 24.45
N GLN A 1075 49.98 71.21 25.54
CA GLN A 1075 51.14 70.44 26.00
C GLN A 1075 51.45 69.23 25.09
N GLY A 1076 52.70 68.76 25.08
CA GLY A 1076 53.04 67.48 24.46
C GLY A 1076 52.43 66.31 25.24
N ILE A 1077 52.65 66.28 26.55
CA ILE A 1077 52.02 65.38 27.50
C ILE A 1077 51.50 66.21 28.68
N GLY A 1078 50.20 66.16 28.95
CA GLY A 1078 49.54 66.72 30.13
C GLY A 1078 49.08 65.61 31.08
N ILE A 1079 49.27 65.79 32.38
CA ILE A 1079 48.89 64.83 33.42
C ILE A 1079 48.32 65.59 34.61
N ASP A 1080 47.02 65.47 34.87
CA ASP A 1080 46.35 66.07 36.02
C ASP A 1080 45.75 65.01 36.96
N ILE A 1081 46.15 65.05 38.22
CA ILE A 1081 45.70 64.10 39.25
C ILE A 1081 44.81 64.80 40.29
N ASN A 1082 43.49 64.64 40.16
CA ASN A 1082 42.48 65.18 41.08
C ASN A 1082 41.92 64.12 42.05
N GLY A 1083 41.73 62.88 41.60
CA GLY A 1083 41.22 61.77 42.43
C GLY A 1083 42.07 61.46 43.67
N SER A 1084 41.49 60.73 44.65
CA SER A 1084 42.20 60.22 45.83
C SER A 1084 42.81 58.84 45.54
N GLY A 1085 43.56 58.24 46.47
CA GLY A 1085 44.20 56.92 46.24
C GLY A 1085 45.51 57.02 45.43
N THR A 1086 45.92 55.93 44.78
CA THR A 1086 47.24 55.82 44.11
C THR A 1086 47.14 55.92 42.59
N SER A 1087 47.96 56.76 41.97
CA SER A 1087 48.22 56.77 40.53
C SER A 1087 49.69 56.45 40.26
N ASN A 1088 49.95 55.49 39.38
CA ASN A 1088 51.28 55.07 38.98
C ASN A 1088 51.52 55.50 37.53
N VAL A 1089 52.48 56.38 37.31
CA VAL A 1089 52.80 56.92 35.98
C VAL A 1089 54.24 56.60 35.63
N THR A 1090 54.45 55.91 34.51
CA THR A 1090 55.78 55.61 33.96
C THR A 1090 55.92 56.25 32.58
N ILE A 1091 56.95 57.08 32.40
CA ILE A 1091 57.33 57.68 31.13
C ILE A 1091 58.78 57.28 30.90
N ASN A 1092 59.05 56.26 30.07
CA ASN A 1092 60.39 55.70 29.95
C ASN A 1092 60.76 55.23 28.54
N GLY A 1093 62.01 54.83 28.35
CA GLY A 1093 62.40 54.11 27.14
C GLY A 1093 62.34 54.95 25.87
N ASN A 1094 62.97 56.13 25.89
CA ASN A 1094 63.18 56.99 24.74
C ASN A 1094 61.91 57.59 24.12
N ASN A 1095 61.01 58.12 24.95
CA ASN A 1095 59.99 59.04 24.42
C ASN A 1095 60.67 60.32 23.90
N GLN A 1096 60.29 60.75 22.70
CA GLN A 1096 60.75 61.97 22.04
C GLN A 1096 59.59 62.93 21.90
N VAL A 1097 59.52 63.93 22.77
CA VAL A 1097 58.46 64.95 22.77
C VAL A 1097 59.06 66.27 22.32
N SER A 1098 58.63 66.77 21.18
CA SER A 1098 59.02 68.05 20.57
C SER A 1098 57.79 68.92 20.44
N ASN A 1099 57.60 69.87 21.36
CA ASN A 1099 56.46 70.76 21.36
C ASN A 1099 56.89 72.22 21.24
N THR A 1100 57.39 72.60 20.07
CA THR A 1100 57.95 73.95 19.83
C THR A 1100 56.90 75.00 19.48
N SER A 1101 55.66 74.60 19.22
CA SER A 1101 54.54 75.49 18.85
C SER A 1101 53.47 75.66 19.94
N GLY A 1102 53.49 74.80 20.97
CA GLY A 1102 52.52 74.77 22.05
C GLY A 1102 53.09 75.23 23.40
N ASP A 1103 52.55 74.67 24.49
CA ASP A 1103 52.90 75.00 25.88
C ASP A 1103 54.15 74.22 26.37
N GLU A 1104 54.06 73.37 27.40
CA GLU A 1104 55.17 72.50 27.81
C GLU A 1104 55.27 71.23 26.95
N ALA A 1105 56.45 70.61 26.89
CA ALA A 1105 56.57 69.25 26.34
C ALA A 1105 56.04 68.21 27.35
N LEU A 1106 56.18 68.45 28.65
CA LEU A 1106 55.58 67.64 29.71
C LEU A 1106 55.07 68.54 30.84
N ALA A 1107 53.79 68.43 31.19
CA ALA A 1107 53.24 69.07 32.38
C ALA A 1107 52.56 68.02 33.26
N ILE A 1108 52.92 68.00 34.54
CA ILE A 1108 52.32 67.12 35.53
C ILE A 1108 51.84 67.96 36.69
N ALA A 1109 50.57 67.82 37.08
CA ALA A 1109 50.05 68.45 38.28
C ALA A 1109 49.20 67.53 39.14
N THR A 1110 49.24 67.78 40.45
CA THR A 1110 48.19 67.32 41.36
C THR A 1110 47.27 68.49 41.67
N VAL A 1111 45.96 68.26 41.70
CA VAL A 1111 44.95 69.29 41.94
C VAL A 1111 43.91 68.81 42.96
N GLY A 1112 43.08 69.73 43.46
CA GLY A 1112 42.00 69.43 44.40
C GLY A 1112 42.44 69.18 45.86
N GLY A 1113 41.45 68.95 46.73
CA GLY A 1113 41.65 68.88 48.20
C GLY A 1113 41.77 67.48 48.80
N SER A 1114 41.53 66.41 48.02
CA SER A 1114 41.54 65.03 48.51
C SER A 1114 42.94 64.43 48.57
N GLY A 1115 43.28 63.72 49.66
CA GLY A 1115 44.59 63.06 49.79
C GLY A 1115 44.83 62.00 48.71
N LYS A 1116 45.98 62.07 48.04
CA LYS A 1116 46.37 61.20 46.92
C LYS A 1116 47.85 60.86 46.96
N THR A 1117 48.24 59.80 46.26
CA THR A 1117 49.63 59.40 46.03
C THR A 1117 49.88 59.27 44.53
N LEU A 1118 50.80 60.05 43.99
CA LEU A 1118 51.30 59.88 42.63
C LEU A 1118 52.71 59.29 42.73
N ASN A 1119 52.92 58.08 42.20
CA ASN A 1119 54.25 57.53 41.97
C ASN A 1119 54.59 57.77 40.51
N LEU A 1120 55.77 58.35 40.27
CA LEU A 1120 56.20 58.80 38.96
C LEU A 1120 57.62 58.31 38.67
N LEU A 1121 57.80 57.69 37.51
CA LEU A 1121 59.10 57.37 36.92
C LEU A 1121 59.20 58.07 35.56
N ILE A 1122 60.17 58.97 35.42
CA ILE A 1122 60.53 59.59 34.15
C ILE A 1122 61.99 59.23 33.88
N ASP A 1123 62.25 58.30 32.96
CA ASP A 1123 63.60 57.78 32.70
C ASP A 1123 63.96 57.69 31.22
N GLY A 1124 65.08 58.31 30.84
CA GLY A 1124 65.68 58.13 29.52
C GLY A 1124 64.86 58.72 28.36
N ASN A 1125 64.26 59.90 28.53
CA ASN A 1125 63.42 60.57 27.53
C ASN A 1125 64.01 61.92 27.06
N SER A 1126 63.48 62.46 25.96
CA SER A 1126 63.82 63.79 25.45
C SER A 1126 62.55 64.66 25.34
N PHE A 1127 62.59 65.83 25.98
CA PHE A 1127 61.53 66.82 25.99
C PHE A 1127 62.08 68.15 25.46
N ASN A 1128 61.64 68.57 24.28
CA ASN A 1128 62.05 69.80 23.62
C ASN A 1128 60.86 70.76 23.50
N ASN A 1129 61.08 72.02 23.86
CA ASN A 1129 60.08 73.07 23.89
C ASN A 1129 60.68 74.39 23.39
N ASP A 1130 59.85 75.31 22.91
CA ASP A 1130 60.19 76.69 22.56
C ASP A 1130 59.16 77.71 23.08
N SER A 1131 58.59 77.45 24.25
CA SER A 1131 57.61 78.34 24.89
C SER A 1131 58.17 79.05 26.14
N THR A 1132 57.44 80.06 26.63
CA THR A 1132 57.81 80.79 27.85
C THR A 1132 57.67 79.97 29.13
N LEU A 1133 57.00 78.82 29.04
CA LEU A 1133 56.84 77.85 30.13
C LEU A 1133 58.07 76.92 30.21
N SER A 1134 58.10 75.94 31.10
CA SER A 1134 59.24 75.01 31.18
C SER A 1134 59.15 73.92 30.09
N ALA A 1135 60.25 73.28 29.68
CA ALA A 1135 60.13 72.12 28.81
C ALA A 1135 59.42 70.96 29.52
N ALA A 1136 59.74 70.74 30.80
CA ALA A 1136 58.99 69.86 31.69
C ALA A 1136 58.65 70.52 33.03
N SER A 1137 57.45 70.28 33.56
CA SER A 1137 57.02 70.78 34.87
C SER A 1137 56.35 69.69 35.74
N ILE A 1138 56.62 69.72 37.06
CA ILE A 1138 55.94 68.91 38.07
C ILE A 1138 55.42 69.84 39.17
N ASN A 1139 54.11 70.06 39.22
CA ASN A 1139 53.48 71.03 40.11
C ASN A 1139 52.52 70.36 41.10
N THR A 1140 52.83 70.38 42.40
CA THR A 1140 51.91 69.85 43.41
C THR A 1140 50.95 70.93 43.93
N ASN A 1141 49.87 71.18 43.19
CA ASN A 1141 48.88 72.22 43.48
C ASN A 1141 47.77 71.75 44.45
N GLY A 1142 47.58 70.43 44.59
CA GLY A 1142 46.56 69.81 45.43
C GLY A 1142 47.12 69.05 46.64
N ALA A 1143 46.24 68.62 47.55
CA ALA A 1143 46.63 67.82 48.72
C ALA A 1143 47.13 66.42 48.31
N GLY A 1144 48.24 65.94 48.88
CA GLY A 1144 48.77 64.59 48.61
C GLY A 1144 50.29 64.51 48.47
N THR A 1145 50.78 63.31 48.18
CA THR A 1145 52.20 63.00 48.04
C THR A 1145 52.53 62.67 46.59
N VAL A 1146 53.52 63.37 46.01
CA VAL A 1146 54.13 63.02 44.72
C VAL A 1146 55.51 62.43 45.00
N ASN A 1147 55.70 61.16 44.64
CA ASN A 1147 56.98 60.45 44.66
C ASN A 1147 57.52 60.42 43.23
N ALA A 1148 58.47 61.29 42.90
CA ALA A 1148 59.01 61.44 41.55
C ALA A 1148 60.45 60.96 41.47
N THR A 1149 60.71 59.98 40.59
CA THR A 1149 62.05 59.58 40.16
C THR A 1149 62.25 60.06 38.72
N VAL A 1150 63.15 61.01 38.54
CA VAL A 1150 63.42 61.69 37.26
C VAL A 1150 64.89 61.50 36.91
N THR A 1151 65.17 60.60 35.97
CA THR A 1151 66.54 60.16 35.68
C THR A 1151 66.89 60.13 34.20
N ASN A 1152 68.13 60.46 33.85
CA ASN A 1152 68.67 60.28 32.50
C ASN A 1152 67.88 60.97 31.36
N ASN A 1153 67.15 62.04 31.64
CA ASN A 1153 66.33 62.75 30.65
C ASN A 1153 67.05 63.95 30.06
N ASN A 1154 66.64 64.35 28.85
CA ASN A 1154 67.04 65.59 28.19
C ASN A 1154 65.88 66.58 28.16
N PHE A 1155 66.02 67.71 28.85
CA PHE A 1155 65.04 68.80 28.89
C PHE A 1155 65.61 70.03 28.17
N SER A 1156 65.02 70.39 27.04
CA SER A 1156 65.49 71.49 26.21
C SER A 1156 64.41 72.55 26.04
N ASN A 1157 64.71 73.78 26.46
CA ASN A 1157 63.88 74.93 26.12
C ASN A 1157 64.68 75.95 25.31
N SER A 1158 64.28 76.10 24.05
CA SER A 1158 64.94 77.00 23.09
C SER A 1158 64.45 78.46 23.20
N ASN A 1159 63.46 78.74 24.04
CA ASN A 1159 62.85 80.05 24.14
C ASN A 1159 63.80 81.07 24.77
N GLY A 1160 63.98 82.21 24.10
CA GLY A 1160 64.89 83.28 24.51
C GLY A 1160 64.40 84.14 25.69
N ALA A 1161 63.22 83.87 26.28
CA ALA A 1161 62.65 84.63 27.40
C ALA A 1161 62.90 83.97 28.77
N THR A 1162 61.85 83.48 29.45
CA THR A 1162 61.93 82.93 30.82
C THR A 1162 61.82 81.39 30.88
N GLY A 1163 61.67 80.73 29.74
CA GLY A 1163 61.49 79.29 29.67
C GLY A 1163 62.69 78.53 30.23
N ARG A 1164 62.42 77.54 31.08
CA ARG A 1164 63.43 76.65 31.70
C ARG A 1164 63.37 75.26 31.10
N GLY A 1165 64.42 74.47 31.29
CA GLY A 1165 64.40 73.05 30.92
C GLY A 1165 63.46 72.26 31.83
N PHE A 1166 63.61 72.38 33.15
CA PHE A 1166 62.80 71.62 34.10
C PHE A 1166 62.40 72.46 35.32
N THR A 1167 61.15 72.35 35.74
CA THR A 1167 60.64 72.97 36.96
C THR A 1167 59.91 71.95 37.82
N ALA A 1168 60.14 71.98 39.13
CA ALA A 1168 59.37 71.23 40.11
C ALA A 1168 58.95 72.14 41.26
N ALA A 1169 57.65 72.16 41.59
CA ALA A 1169 57.11 73.08 42.57
C ALA A 1169 56.09 72.46 43.53
N THR A 1170 56.08 72.94 44.77
CA THR A 1170 55.02 72.64 45.75
C THR A 1170 54.23 73.89 46.10
N ASN A 1171 52.91 73.87 45.83
CA ASN A 1171 52.07 75.08 45.87
C ASN A 1171 50.91 75.02 46.88
N SER A 1172 50.70 73.88 47.55
CA SER A 1172 49.62 73.70 48.54
C SER A 1172 50.15 73.32 49.93
N PRO A 1173 49.59 73.85 51.05
CA PRO A 1173 50.05 73.54 52.41
C PRO A 1173 50.02 72.04 52.78
N SER A 1174 49.15 71.27 52.14
CA SER A 1174 48.96 69.83 52.36
C SER A 1174 49.60 68.96 51.27
N SER A 1175 50.43 69.55 50.42
CA SER A 1175 51.19 68.83 49.39
C SER A 1175 52.58 68.41 49.89
N THR A 1176 53.04 67.25 49.45
CA THR A 1176 54.40 66.77 49.64
C THR A 1176 54.98 66.32 48.30
N LEU A 1177 56.12 66.86 47.90
CA LEU A 1177 56.91 66.37 46.76
C LEU A 1177 58.20 65.75 47.28
N ARG A 1178 58.46 64.51 46.87
CA ARG A 1178 59.71 63.77 47.10
C ARG A 1178 60.34 63.51 45.74
N LEU A 1179 61.52 64.06 45.49
CA LEU A 1179 62.17 64.05 44.18
C LEU A 1179 63.53 63.34 44.23
N ASN A 1180 63.72 62.35 43.37
CA ASN A 1180 65.04 61.89 42.94
C ASN A 1180 65.32 62.50 41.56
N LEU A 1181 66.34 63.36 41.48
CA LEU A 1181 66.78 64.03 40.26
C LEU A 1181 68.23 63.66 39.98
N ASP A 1182 68.45 62.74 39.03
CA ASP A 1182 69.78 62.16 38.76
C ASP A 1182 70.09 62.00 37.26
N GLY A 1183 71.29 62.40 36.82
CA GLY A 1183 71.74 62.15 35.45
C GLY A 1183 70.99 62.89 34.34
N ASN A 1184 70.23 63.95 34.65
CA ASN A 1184 69.47 64.70 33.65
C ASN A 1184 70.30 65.82 33.02
N ASN A 1185 69.99 66.13 31.76
CA ASN A 1185 70.51 67.26 31.00
C ASN A 1185 69.43 68.31 30.81
N ALA A 1186 69.62 69.54 31.28
CA ALA A 1186 68.67 70.63 31.02
C ALA A 1186 69.34 71.83 30.37
N THR A 1187 68.66 72.42 29.39
CA THR A 1187 69.10 73.64 28.70
C THR A 1187 67.97 74.67 28.65
N ALA A 1188 68.33 75.94 28.75
CA ALA A 1188 67.43 77.09 28.66
C ALA A 1188 68.14 78.20 27.88
N SER A 1189 67.48 78.78 26.87
CA SER A 1189 68.09 79.86 26.07
C SER A 1189 68.01 81.23 26.73
N GLY A 1190 67.02 81.47 27.60
CA GLY A 1190 66.78 82.79 28.22
C GLY A 1190 66.86 82.85 29.75
N ALA A 1191 66.57 81.75 30.46
CA ALA A 1191 66.70 81.69 31.92
C ALA A 1191 68.16 81.49 32.36
N ALA A 1192 68.55 82.09 33.50
CA ALA A 1192 69.91 81.95 34.04
C ALA A 1192 70.22 80.51 34.48
N ASP A 1193 69.24 79.86 35.12
CA ASP A 1193 69.36 78.48 35.60
C ASP A 1193 68.33 77.58 34.88
N PRO A 1194 68.75 76.50 34.20
CA PRO A 1194 67.84 75.65 33.45
C PRO A 1194 66.94 74.77 34.33
N TYR A 1195 67.22 74.65 35.63
CA TYR A 1195 66.34 74.00 36.61
C TYR A 1195 65.80 75.01 37.63
N LEU A 1196 64.53 74.86 38.00
CA LEU A 1196 63.91 75.53 39.15
C LEU A 1196 63.25 74.51 40.09
N LEU A 1197 63.68 74.50 41.35
CA LEU A 1197 63.03 73.78 42.44
C LEU A 1197 62.40 74.80 43.39
N ASP A 1198 61.08 74.84 43.47
CA ASP A 1198 60.35 75.93 44.16
C ASP A 1198 59.37 75.40 45.22
N GLN A 1199 59.64 75.71 46.49
CA GLN A 1199 58.72 75.43 47.60
C GLN A 1199 57.92 76.69 47.98
N ASN A 1200 56.85 76.96 47.26
CA ASN A 1200 55.90 78.03 47.60
C ASN A 1200 55.04 77.71 48.83
N SER A 1201 54.65 76.44 48.98
CA SER A 1201 53.88 75.92 50.13
C SER A 1201 54.10 74.41 50.30
N GLY A 1202 53.64 73.82 51.41
CA GLY A 1202 53.75 72.36 51.63
C GLY A 1202 55.17 71.89 51.96
N THR A 1203 55.49 70.63 51.63
CA THR A 1203 56.80 70.00 51.89
C THR A 1203 57.50 69.60 50.60
N PHE A 1204 58.75 70.03 50.41
CA PHE A 1204 59.57 69.60 49.28
C PHE A 1204 60.87 68.94 49.78
N ARG A 1205 61.09 67.68 49.40
CA ARG A 1205 62.29 66.89 49.70
C ARG A 1205 62.97 66.37 48.45
N VAL A 1206 64.29 66.30 48.50
CA VAL A 1206 65.16 65.74 47.44
C VAL A 1206 66.04 64.65 48.04
N GLU A 1207 66.16 63.47 47.40
CA GLU A 1207 66.86 62.29 47.95
C GLU A 1207 68.33 62.54 48.35
N ASP A 1208 69.06 63.27 47.51
CA ASP A 1208 70.40 63.78 47.85
C ASP A 1208 70.55 65.21 47.34
N LEU A 1209 70.11 66.16 48.19
CA LEU A 1209 70.13 67.59 47.91
C LEU A 1209 71.56 68.15 47.85
N ALA A 1210 72.52 67.55 48.58
CA ALA A 1210 73.89 68.06 48.65
C ALA A 1210 74.64 67.88 47.31
N THR A 1211 74.31 66.82 46.56
CA THR A 1211 74.98 66.50 45.29
C THR A 1211 74.10 66.73 44.06
N VAL A 1212 72.81 67.09 44.22
CA VAL A 1212 71.84 67.21 43.11
C VAL A 1212 72.35 68.07 41.95
N GLN A 1213 73.06 69.17 42.23
CA GLN A 1213 73.63 70.03 41.18
C GLN A 1213 74.76 69.35 40.41
N THR A 1214 75.61 68.56 41.07
CA THR A 1214 76.72 67.85 40.41
C THR A 1214 76.28 66.63 39.63
N ARG A 1215 75.10 66.08 39.97
CA ARG A 1215 74.52 64.89 39.33
C ARG A 1215 73.73 65.21 38.06
N ASN A 1216 73.51 66.49 37.74
CA ASN A 1216 72.77 66.94 36.57
C ASN A 1216 73.58 68.00 35.80
N ASN A 1217 73.34 68.18 34.50
CA ASN A 1217 73.97 69.25 33.72
C ASN A 1217 73.09 70.51 33.72
N GLY A 1218 73.67 71.65 34.14
CA GLY A 1218 72.98 72.93 34.30
C GLY A 1218 72.91 73.39 35.75
N ALA A 1219 72.80 74.70 35.98
CA ALA A 1219 72.61 75.25 37.32
C ALA A 1219 71.19 75.03 37.84
N ILE A 1220 71.05 74.85 39.16
CA ILE A 1220 69.76 74.61 39.83
C ILE A 1220 69.45 75.80 40.72
N GLU A 1221 68.34 76.48 40.40
CA GLU A 1221 67.77 77.49 41.29
C GLU A 1221 66.86 76.81 42.32
N GLN A 1222 67.04 77.17 43.60
CA GLN A 1222 66.20 76.70 44.70
C GLN A 1222 65.48 77.89 45.34
N GLN A 1223 64.16 77.82 45.45
CA GLN A 1223 63.32 78.80 46.12
C GLN A 1223 62.54 78.12 47.27
N GLY A 1224 62.47 78.79 48.43
CA GLY A 1224 61.84 78.22 49.64
C GLY A 1224 62.75 77.30 50.47
N THR A 1225 62.14 76.45 51.29
CA THR A 1225 62.81 75.49 52.19
C THR A 1225 62.75 74.07 51.63
N ILE A 1226 63.81 73.67 50.94
CA ILE A 1226 63.99 72.32 50.39
C ILE A 1226 64.91 71.53 51.33
N THR A 1227 64.54 70.28 51.64
CA THR A 1227 65.29 69.42 52.58
C THR A 1227 65.67 68.08 51.97
N ASN A 1228 66.60 67.36 52.61
CA ASN A 1228 66.96 66.02 52.16
C ASN A 1228 65.85 65.01 52.48
N ASP A 1229 65.59 64.06 51.58
CA ASP A 1229 64.75 62.89 51.85
C ASP A 1229 65.61 61.73 52.36
N ASN A 1230 65.28 61.16 53.53
CA ASN A 1230 66.08 60.11 54.16
C ASN A 1230 65.49 58.70 53.95
N GLY A 1231 64.43 58.54 53.16
CA GLY A 1231 63.82 57.25 52.85
C GLY A 1231 63.75 56.98 51.36
N PRO A 1232 63.65 55.71 50.92
CA PRO A 1232 63.53 55.38 49.51
C PRO A 1232 62.28 56.05 48.91
N ILE A 1233 62.39 56.54 47.67
CA ILE A 1233 61.28 57.10 46.91
C ILE A 1233 60.58 55.94 46.19
N PRO A 1234 59.30 55.66 46.48
CA PRO A 1234 58.53 54.64 45.77
C PRO A 1234 58.46 54.94 44.27
N THR A 1235 58.71 53.93 43.45
CA THR A 1235 58.53 53.98 42.00
C THR A 1235 57.23 53.27 41.59
N PRO A 1236 56.62 53.63 40.44
CA PRO A 1236 55.34 53.11 39.94
C PRO A 1236 55.24 51.59 39.75
#